data_AF-A0A7W4YHU6-F1
#
_entry.id   AF-A0A7W4YHU6-F1
#
_cell.length_a   1.000
_cell.length_b   1.000
_cell.length_c   1.000
_cell.angle_alpha   90.00
_cell.angle_beta   90.00
_cell.angle_gamma   90.00
#
_symmetry.space_group_name_H-M   'P 1'
#
loop_
_entity.id
_entity.type
_entity.pdbx_description
1 polymer ?
#
loop_
_entity_poly.entity_id
_entity_poly.type
_entity_poly.pdbx_seq_one_letter_code
_entity_poly.pdbx_strand_id
1 'polypeptide(L)'
;MSRRTLLGLAAAGASAAMLAAAAPPRALASTPVQPLPQPATLEGFSLPTKATAPRFRWWWPNGEVDIDEIRREVQQVAENGFGGLEVANVHHSVPGEVLDVENLGWGSPQWIAALEAALEAGAEHGVEIDVTLGPSWPAAIPTITPQDPAALVELVHGQVELTAGQRISGELPEPVVEPKGGVSGKQLLAVHAVQIASRGEKNVLVLRRSSLVDLTSTVSGTKIDWTAPDDGGEWILLAYWQRGMGQVAEGGPHTSPESYVVDHFSRAGADALIAYWEKNILNSRVRDLLSRTGGTFFEDSLEIETHATIWTRAMQTEFSSRIGYDLMPFLPVLLEINERYTFEFDDIKSHRVRDDFNLVLSQLYTDHHLVPLRDWSHSFGLEYRVQAYGLEQDSLEQAGIVDIIETESLGAKNLDDYRVLASGRDIAGRTIMSCEAAAYLGKSYSSTWNEVLNTLGETFAGGVNQTVLHGFAYAKAPGSQWPGFAAFTPCFNNAVGYSEAWGPRMPVWGAPQVGGRLPVAHAVGAASGPSQVRRRLLPAEGLGPDRHRGLQGTRHRHRPVPRTRGDDVRARREATPGTRETGTPRRVLRRLECSRVDRLPRPGGERRGGGTRRRDSLARQRPRRSRQRRHPRRALCTRNPPHRLPRLLAPQARAPSRGRGRVLLLRQREAQLREGPAGVPRAGGAHDRQRWRAHPLPARRVDGRSHAGRCARMERPPRAQRDHRLHERSRRAAHALR
;
A
#
# COMPACT_ATOMS: atom_id res chain seq x y z
N MET A 1 -27.59 -47.43 37.44
CA MET A 1 -27.08 -47.91 38.76
C MET A 1 -26.76 -46.72 39.65
N SER A 2 -26.65 -46.88 40.96
CA SER A 2 -26.81 -45.79 41.94
C SER A 2 -25.51 -45.24 42.55
N ARG A 3 -25.61 -44.05 43.16
CA ARG A 3 -24.54 -43.41 43.94
C ARG A 3 -24.15 -44.24 45.18
N ARG A 4 -23.19 -45.15 45.08
CA ARG A 4 -22.37 -45.59 46.24
C ARG A 4 -21.04 -46.31 45.92
N THR A 5 -20.81 -46.78 44.70
CA THR A 5 -19.62 -47.57 44.33
C THR A 5 -18.50 -46.73 43.68
N LEU A 6 -18.27 -45.49 44.14
CA LEU A 6 -17.23 -44.59 43.59
C LEU A 6 -16.62 -43.66 44.67
N LEU A 7 -16.58 -44.13 45.91
CA LEU A 7 -15.88 -43.51 47.05
C LEU A 7 -15.19 -44.63 47.84
N GLY A 8 -13.95 -44.95 47.48
CA GLY A 8 -13.30 -46.15 47.98
C GLY A 8 -11.80 -46.31 47.71
N LEU A 9 -11.06 -45.24 47.40
CA LEU A 9 -9.59 -45.18 47.46
C LEU A 9 -9.08 -43.73 47.27
N ALA A 10 -9.34 -42.88 48.27
CA ALA A 10 -8.88 -41.48 48.31
C ALA A 10 -7.90 -41.26 49.48
N ALA A 11 -6.78 -42.01 49.51
CA ALA A 11 -5.78 -41.92 50.58
C ALA A 11 -4.34 -42.38 50.22
N ALA A 12 -4.00 -42.54 48.93
CA ALA A 12 -2.61 -42.74 48.47
C ALA A 12 -2.50 -42.40 46.97
N GLY A 13 -1.59 -41.49 46.57
CA GLY A 13 -1.35 -41.16 45.16
C GLY A 13 -1.05 -39.68 44.85
N ALA A 14 -1.33 -38.76 45.76
CA ALA A 14 -1.09 -37.32 45.57
C ALA A 14 0.39 -36.92 45.77
N SER A 15 1.34 -37.54 45.04
CA SER A 15 2.77 -37.15 44.98
C SER A 15 3.56 -37.80 43.81
N ALA A 16 2.93 -38.06 42.65
CA ALA A 16 3.61 -38.77 41.54
C ALA A 16 3.16 -38.41 40.11
N ALA A 17 2.80 -37.16 39.82
CA ALA A 17 2.28 -36.77 38.49
C ALA A 17 2.63 -35.33 38.00
N MET A 18 3.60 -34.64 38.61
CA MET A 18 4.06 -33.31 38.15
C MET A 18 5.57 -33.25 38.00
N LEU A 19 6.09 -34.00 37.02
CA LEU A 19 7.49 -33.92 36.56
C LEU A 19 7.66 -34.31 35.08
N ALA A 20 6.61 -34.12 34.28
CA ALA A 20 6.80 -33.87 32.84
C ALA A 20 7.45 -32.49 32.74
N ALA A 21 8.74 -32.45 32.39
CA ALA A 21 9.50 -31.21 32.42
C ALA A 21 8.91 -30.21 31.41
N ALA A 22 8.39 -29.09 31.91
CA ALA A 22 8.32 -27.89 31.11
C ALA A 22 9.76 -27.54 30.72
N ALA A 23 10.12 -27.77 29.46
CA ALA A 23 11.34 -27.22 28.91
C ALA A 23 11.29 -25.70 29.17
N PRO A 24 12.32 -25.08 29.77
CA PRO A 24 12.34 -23.64 29.92
C PRO A 24 12.15 -23.02 28.53
N PRO A 25 11.43 -21.90 28.39
CA PRO A 25 11.32 -21.22 27.10
C PRO A 25 12.74 -21.06 26.56
N ARG A 26 12.99 -21.65 25.39
CA ARG A 26 14.35 -21.90 24.88
C ARG A 26 15.04 -20.55 24.71
N ALA A 27 15.78 -20.16 25.74
CA ALA A 27 16.27 -18.80 25.87
C ALA A 27 17.03 -18.46 24.60
N LEU A 28 16.56 -17.43 23.89
CA LEU A 28 17.25 -16.90 22.72
C LEU A 28 18.69 -16.64 23.16
N ALA A 29 19.58 -17.54 22.73
CA ALA A 29 20.93 -17.58 23.24
C ALA A 29 21.55 -16.23 22.94
N SER A 30 21.80 -15.43 23.98
CA SER A 30 22.10 -14.01 23.83
C SER A 30 23.28 -13.87 22.91
N THR A 31 23.02 -13.46 21.67
CA THR A 31 24.01 -13.36 20.61
C THR A 31 25.15 -12.53 21.19
N PRO A 32 26.41 -13.02 21.17
CA PRO A 32 27.52 -12.29 21.77
C PRO A 32 27.47 -10.86 21.25
N VAL A 33 27.29 -9.89 22.17
CA VAL A 33 27.16 -8.47 21.79
C VAL A 33 28.36 -8.16 20.92
N GLN A 34 28.13 -7.91 19.63
CA GLN A 34 29.23 -7.71 18.70
C GLN A 34 30.08 -6.55 19.26
N PRO A 35 31.42 -6.68 19.25
CA PRO A 35 32.27 -5.57 19.66
C PRO A 35 31.86 -4.35 18.84
N LEU A 36 31.76 -3.19 19.50
CA LEU A 36 31.36 -1.94 18.84
C LEU A 36 32.11 -1.81 17.51
N PRO A 37 31.40 -1.55 16.39
CA PRO A 37 32.04 -1.49 15.09
C PRO A 37 33.23 -0.52 15.16
N GLN A 38 34.36 -0.95 14.57
CA GLN A 38 35.58 -0.14 14.55
C GLN A 38 35.22 1.27 14.06
N PRO A 39 35.71 2.34 14.74
CA PRO A 39 35.35 3.71 14.37
C PRO A 39 35.68 3.92 12.89
N ALA A 40 34.64 4.23 12.11
CA ALA A 40 34.72 4.14 10.66
C ALA A 40 35.91 4.93 10.12
N THR A 41 36.73 4.26 9.29
CA THR A 41 37.89 4.89 8.69
C THR A 41 37.44 6.04 7.78
N LEU A 42 38.26 7.10 7.70
CA LEU A 42 38.01 8.22 6.78
C LEU A 42 37.94 7.78 5.30
N GLU A 43 38.45 6.58 5.00
CA GLU A 43 38.32 5.85 3.74
C GLU A 43 36.86 5.48 3.44
N GLY A 44 36.15 4.85 4.38
CA GLY A 44 34.71 4.55 4.23
C GLY A 44 33.81 5.79 4.30
N PHE A 45 34.29 6.90 4.86
CA PHE A 45 33.64 8.21 4.74
C PHE A 45 33.79 8.84 3.34
N SER A 46 34.82 8.45 2.59
CA SER A 46 35.13 9.02 1.27
C SER A 46 34.42 8.31 0.12
N LEU A 47 34.09 7.02 0.28
CA LEU A 47 33.33 6.20 -0.66
C LEU A 47 32.40 5.26 0.13
N PRO A 48 31.07 5.27 -0.11
CA PRO A 48 30.15 4.33 0.54
C PRO A 48 30.34 2.90 0.03
N THR A 49 29.87 1.93 0.81
CA THR A 49 29.74 0.54 0.34
C THR A 49 28.50 0.39 -0.55
N LYS A 50 28.43 -0.62 -1.42
CA LYS A 50 27.24 -0.88 -2.24
C LYS A 50 25.94 -1.00 -1.43
N ALA A 51 26.02 -1.68 -0.27
CA ALA A 51 24.93 -1.84 0.67
C ALA A 51 24.38 -0.52 1.26
N THR A 52 25.14 0.58 1.19
CA THR A 52 24.76 1.88 1.76
C THR A 52 24.69 3.01 0.72
N ALA A 53 25.21 2.80 -0.48
CA ALA A 53 25.10 3.74 -1.59
C ALA A 53 23.62 4.01 -1.98
N PRO A 54 23.28 5.20 -2.49
CA PRO A 54 21.94 5.50 -2.97
C PRO A 54 21.57 4.63 -4.19
N ARG A 55 20.27 4.32 -4.30
CA ARG A 55 19.63 3.53 -5.35
C ARG A 55 18.52 4.35 -6.02
N PHE A 56 17.94 3.82 -7.09
CA PHE A 56 16.67 4.31 -7.64
C PHE A 56 15.67 3.16 -7.78
N ARG A 57 14.38 3.46 -7.59
CA ARG A 57 13.30 2.64 -8.14
C ARG A 57 13.24 2.85 -9.65
N TRP A 58 13.52 1.81 -10.42
CA TRP A 58 13.67 1.83 -11.87
C TRP A 58 12.37 1.40 -12.55
N TRP A 59 11.58 2.37 -12.99
CA TRP A 59 10.27 2.09 -13.55
C TRP A 59 10.33 1.64 -15.00
N TRP A 60 9.85 0.42 -15.27
CA TRP A 60 9.75 -0.16 -16.60
C TRP A 60 8.29 -0.20 -17.11
N PRO A 61 8.03 0.15 -18.38
CA PRO A 61 6.74 -0.07 -19.05
C PRO A 61 6.53 -1.55 -19.41
N ASN A 62 6.52 -2.42 -18.41
CA ASN A 62 6.66 -3.87 -18.57
C ASN A 62 7.91 -4.23 -19.41
N GLY A 63 7.79 -5.15 -20.37
CA GLY A 63 8.85 -5.56 -21.29
C GLY A 63 9.01 -4.68 -22.53
N GLU A 64 8.36 -3.50 -22.60
CA GLU A 64 8.51 -2.50 -23.69
C GLU A 64 9.86 -1.75 -23.59
N VAL A 65 10.94 -2.49 -23.37
CA VAL A 65 12.29 -2.00 -23.11
C VAL A 65 13.31 -2.57 -24.09
N ASP A 66 14.30 -1.75 -24.45
CA ASP A 66 15.39 -2.11 -25.34
C ASP A 66 16.59 -2.64 -24.56
N ILE A 67 17.10 -3.79 -24.96
CA ILE A 67 18.11 -4.56 -24.21
C ILE A 67 19.44 -3.81 -24.09
N ASP A 68 19.81 -2.97 -25.06
CA ASP A 68 21.05 -2.19 -25.01
C ASP A 68 20.85 -0.86 -24.27
N GLU A 69 19.66 -0.26 -24.33
CA GLU A 69 19.29 0.88 -23.48
C GLU A 69 19.26 0.50 -22.00
N ILE A 70 18.77 -0.70 -21.66
CA ILE A 70 18.84 -1.28 -20.29
C ILE A 70 20.30 -1.30 -19.79
N ARG A 71 21.26 -1.83 -20.59
CA ARG A 71 22.69 -1.81 -20.21
C ARG A 71 23.22 -0.38 -20.06
N ARG A 72 22.87 0.51 -20.99
CA ARG A 72 23.28 1.91 -21.00
C ARG A 72 22.79 2.68 -19.76
N GLU A 73 21.59 2.38 -19.27
CA GLU A 73 21.05 2.98 -18.06
C GLU A 73 21.76 2.47 -16.80
N VAL A 74 22.03 1.17 -16.68
CA VAL A 74 22.84 0.62 -15.56
C VAL A 74 24.26 1.22 -15.54
N GLN A 75 24.96 1.27 -16.68
CA GLN A 75 26.27 1.91 -16.81
C GLN A 75 26.22 3.38 -16.35
N GLN A 76 25.24 4.13 -16.84
CA GLN A 76 25.10 5.55 -16.54
C GLN A 76 24.78 5.83 -15.07
N VAL A 77 24.04 4.95 -14.40
CA VAL A 77 23.74 5.03 -12.97
C VAL A 77 25.01 4.74 -12.14
N ALA A 78 25.82 3.75 -12.53
CA ALA A 78 27.14 3.50 -11.96
C ALA A 78 28.09 4.71 -12.10
N GLU A 79 28.18 5.29 -13.30
CA GLU A 79 28.98 6.48 -13.61
C GLU A 79 28.58 7.73 -12.80
N ASN A 80 27.35 7.76 -12.27
CA ASN A 80 26.86 8.86 -11.42
C ASN A 80 27.00 8.56 -9.91
N GLY A 81 27.57 7.43 -9.52
CA GLY A 81 27.90 7.08 -8.13
C GLY A 81 26.75 6.45 -7.32
N PHE A 82 25.78 5.87 -8.00
CA PHE A 82 24.68 5.11 -7.38
C PHE A 82 25.01 3.61 -7.34
N GLY A 83 24.58 2.93 -6.29
CA GLY A 83 24.96 1.53 -6.01
C GLY A 83 23.94 0.46 -6.40
N GLY A 84 22.70 0.85 -6.72
CA GLY A 84 21.66 -0.11 -7.07
C GLY A 84 20.51 0.46 -7.89
N LEU A 85 19.79 -0.43 -8.58
CA LEU A 85 18.55 -0.17 -9.31
C LEU A 85 17.52 -1.23 -8.97
N GLU A 86 16.29 -0.83 -8.68
CA GLU A 86 15.18 -1.73 -8.39
C GLU A 86 14.24 -1.82 -9.58
N VAL A 87 14.22 -2.95 -10.29
CA VAL A 87 13.32 -3.17 -11.43
C VAL A 87 11.88 -3.28 -10.92
N ALA A 88 11.07 -2.26 -11.23
CA ALA A 88 9.66 -2.18 -10.85
C ALA A 88 8.80 -1.89 -12.09
N ASN A 89 7.80 -2.73 -12.36
CA ASN A 89 6.90 -2.54 -13.50
C ASN A 89 5.83 -1.48 -13.18
N VAL A 90 6.12 -0.20 -13.41
CA VAL A 90 5.22 0.92 -13.08
C VAL A 90 5.06 1.82 -14.31
N HIS A 91 3.82 2.03 -14.75
CA HIS A 91 3.53 2.78 -15.98
C HIS A 91 2.19 3.54 -15.97
N HIS A 92 1.73 3.98 -14.80
CA HIS A 92 0.52 4.79 -14.55
C HIS A 92 0.25 5.98 -15.50
N SER A 93 1.27 6.49 -16.22
CA SER A 93 1.14 7.56 -17.22
C SER A 93 0.89 7.09 -18.65
N VAL A 94 0.90 5.79 -18.90
CA VAL A 94 0.69 5.15 -20.21
C VAL A 94 -0.67 4.45 -20.20
N PRO A 95 -1.59 4.77 -21.13
CA PRO A 95 -2.85 4.05 -21.25
C PRO A 95 -2.62 2.56 -21.53
N GLY A 96 -3.31 1.67 -20.82
CA GLY A 96 -3.14 0.22 -20.97
C GLY A 96 -3.39 -0.29 -22.39
N GLU A 97 -4.19 0.41 -23.18
CA GLU A 97 -4.53 0.06 -24.56
C GLU A 97 -3.41 0.33 -25.58
N VAL A 98 -2.28 0.92 -25.18
CA VAL A 98 -1.11 1.16 -26.05
C VAL A 98 0.12 0.32 -25.69
N LEU A 99 0.01 -0.61 -24.73
CA LEU A 99 1.06 -1.55 -24.33
C LEU A 99 0.80 -2.94 -24.95
N ASP A 100 1.81 -3.59 -25.53
CA ASP A 100 1.70 -5.00 -25.95
C ASP A 100 1.83 -5.94 -24.75
N VAL A 101 0.81 -5.96 -23.89
CA VAL A 101 0.80 -6.81 -22.69
C VAL A 101 0.71 -8.31 -23.01
N GLU A 102 0.30 -8.69 -24.23
CA GLU A 102 0.26 -10.09 -24.67
C GLU A 102 1.67 -10.65 -24.95
N ASN A 103 2.54 -9.88 -25.61
CA ASN A 103 3.89 -10.34 -25.96
C ASN A 103 4.98 -9.80 -25.02
N LEU A 104 4.76 -8.62 -24.42
CA LEU A 104 5.74 -7.81 -23.67
C LEU A 104 5.28 -7.50 -22.22
N GLY A 105 4.32 -8.25 -21.67
CA GLY A 105 3.92 -8.15 -20.26
C GLY A 105 5.04 -8.51 -19.25
N TRP A 106 4.77 -8.34 -17.95
CA TRP A 106 5.64 -8.85 -16.88
C TRP A 106 5.83 -10.36 -16.98
N GLY A 107 7.05 -10.85 -16.72
CA GLY A 107 7.39 -12.26 -16.89
C GLY A 107 7.40 -12.77 -18.35
N SER A 108 7.20 -11.89 -19.35
CA SER A 108 7.34 -12.25 -20.77
C SER A 108 8.79 -12.60 -21.13
N PRO A 109 9.04 -13.32 -22.25
CA PRO A 109 10.40 -13.60 -22.71
C PRO A 109 11.27 -12.35 -22.94
N GLN A 110 10.68 -11.23 -23.38
CA GLN A 110 11.40 -9.96 -23.53
C GLN A 110 11.72 -9.34 -22.16
N TRP A 111 10.77 -9.34 -21.21
CA TRP A 111 11.02 -8.84 -19.86
C TRP A 111 12.11 -9.65 -19.14
N ILE A 112 12.13 -10.98 -19.32
CA ILE A 112 13.19 -11.85 -18.79
C ILE A 112 14.54 -11.56 -19.47
N ALA A 113 14.57 -11.36 -20.79
CA ALA A 113 15.80 -10.98 -21.50
C ALA A 113 16.34 -9.60 -21.06
N ALA A 114 15.45 -8.66 -20.74
CA ALA A 114 15.80 -7.38 -20.17
C ALA A 114 16.34 -7.51 -18.73
N LEU A 115 15.73 -8.35 -17.89
CA LEU A 115 16.24 -8.66 -16.54
C LEU A 115 17.63 -9.32 -16.60
N GLU A 116 17.85 -10.26 -17.52
CA GLU A 116 19.19 -10.84 -17.76
C GLU A 116 20.21 -9.76 -18.16
N ALA A 117 19.85 -8.81 -19.02
CA ALA A 117 20.75 -7.72 -19.41
C ALA A 117 21.01 -6.69 -18.30
N ALA A 118 20.00 -6.40 -17.46
CA ALA A 118 20.14 -5.54 -16.29
C ALA A 118 21.10 -6.15 -15.26
N LEU A 119 20.93 -7.43 -14.93
CA LEU A 119 21.83 -8.15 -14.03
C LEU A 119 23.25 -8.28 -14.61
N GLU A 120 23.37 -8.60 -15.90
CA GLU A 120 24.65 -8.71 -16.60
C GLU A 120 25.45 -7.40 -16.55
N ALA A 121 24.81 -6.25 -16.83
CA ALA A 121 25.43 -4.93 -16.69
C ALA A 121 25.66 -4.52 -15.23
N GLY A 122 24.80 -4.96 -14.29
CA GLY A 122 24.98 -4.74 -12.86
C GLY A 122 26.24 -5.41 -12.34
N ALA A 123 26.46 -6.68 -12.72
CA ALA A 123 27.68 -7.42 -12.41
C ALA A 123 28.94 -6.82 -13.07
N GLU A 124 28.83 -6.25 -14.27
CA GLU A 124 29.95 -5.58 -14.96
C GLU A 124 30.33 -4.23 -14.31
N HIS A 125 29.34 -3.39 -14.01
CA HIS A 125 29.56 -2.02 -13.53
C HIS A 125 29.51 -1.88 -12.00
N GLY A 126 29.23 -2.97 -11.28
CA GLY A 126 29.21 -3.02 -9.82
C GLY A 126 27.90 -2.54 -9.18
N VAL A 127 26.81 -2.42 -9.94
CA VAL A 127 25.48 -2.01 -9.47
C VAL A 127 24.68 -3.25 -9.06
N GLU A 128 24.09 -3.24 -7.87
CA GLU A 128 23.15 -4.28 -7.42
C GLU A 128 21.78 -4.10 -8.08
N ILE A 129 21.11 -5.19 -8.43
CA ILE A 129 19.79 -5.13 -9.10
C ILE A 129 18.75 -5.78 -8.19
N ASP A 130 17.89 -4.94 -7.64
CA ASP A 130 16.74 -5.35 -6.85
C ASP A 130 15.54 -5.59 -7.80
N VAL A 131 14.57 -6.43 -7.45
CA VAL A 131 13.46 -6.81 -8.37
C VAL A 131 12.14 -7.00 -7.62
N THR A 132 11.05 -6.38 -8.10
CA THR A 132 9.71 -6.58 -7.52
C THR A 132 9.22 -8.02 -7.69
N LEU A 133 8.69 -8.64 -6.62
CA LEU A 133 8.13 -10.00 -6.68
C LEU A 133 6.81 -10.08 -7.47
N GLY A 134 6.06 -8.99 -7.56
CA GLY A 134 4.91 -8.88 -8.47
C GLY A 134 5.20 -7.96 -9.67
N PRO A 135 4.27 -7.89 -10.63
CA PRO A 135 4.09 -6.68 -11.42
C PRO A 135 3.50 -5.60 -10.50
N SER A 136 4.16 -4.45 -10.34
CA SER A 136 3.70 -3.38 -9.44
C SER A 136 3.41 -3.91 -8.02
N TRP A 137 2.40 -3.37 -7.33
CA TRP A 137 1.94 -3.81 -6.00
C TRP A 137 0.40 -3.94 -5.93
N PRO A 138 -0.16 -4.70 -4.96
CA PRO A 138 0.50 -5.76 -4.19
C PRO A 138 0.87 -6.97 -5.09
N ALA A 139 1.58 -7.96 -4.54
CA ALA A 139 2.06 -9.09 -5.35
C ALA A 139 0.90 -9.88 -6.01
N ALA A 140 0.95 -9.95 -7.34
CA ALA A 140 -0.08 -10.55 -8.19
C ALA A 140 0.51 -11.49 -9.24
N ILE A 141 -0.24 -12.52 -9.65
CA ILE A 141 0.21 -13.50 -10.65
C ILE A 141 -0.92 -13.87 -11.66
N PRO A 142 -0.59 -14.09 -12.94
CA PRO A 142 -1.57 -14.44 -13.99
C PRO A 142 -1.99 -15.92 -14.00
N THR A 143 -1.51 -16.72 -13.05
CA THR A 143 -1.80 -18.16 -12.97
C THR A 143 -2.90 -18.53 -11.97
N ILE A 144 -3.59 -17.54 -11.39
CA ILE A 144 -4.72 -17.72 -10.47
C ILE A 144 -5.90 -16.87 -10.91
N THR A 145 -7.10 -17.27 -10.51
CA THR A 145 -8.35 -16.50 -10.59
C THR A 145 -8.77 -16.03 -9.20
N PRO A 146 -9.71 -15.08 -9.05
CA PRO A 146 -10.19 -14.69 -7.72
C PRO A 146 -10.86 -15.82 -6.93
N GLN A 147 -11.18 -16.95 -7.57
CA GLN A 147 -11.77 -18.12 -6.91
C GLN A 147 -10.71 -19.09 -6.36
N ASP A 148 -9.46 -19.02 -6.82
CA ASP A 148 -8.41 -19.98 -6.46
C ASP A 148 -8.00 -19.87 -4.98
N PRO A 149 -7.65 -20.98 -4.30
CA PRO A 149 -7.29 -20.98 -2.87
C PRO A 149 -6.14 -20.04 -2.49
N ALA A 150 -5.31 -19.64 -3.45
CA ALA A 150 -4.17 -18.74 -3.30
C ALA A 150 -4.47 -17.26 -3.61
N ALA A 151 -5.67 -16.91 -4.09
CA ALA A 151 -6.06 -15.53 -4.39
C ALA A 151 -6.76 -14.86 -3.19
N LEU A 152 -6.51 -13.57 -2.97
CA LEU A 152 -7.02 -12.82 -1.81
C LEU A 152 -8.57 -12.83 -1.71
N VAL A 153 -9.10 -12.82 -0.48
CA VAL A 153 -10.55 -12.87 -0.19
C VAL A 153 -11.02 -11.74 0.72
N GLU A 154 -12.31 -11.49 0.67
CA GLU A 154 -13.01 -10.50 1.50
C GLU A 154 -14.19 -11.16 2.24
N LEU A 155 -14.44 -10.67 3.46
CA LEU A 155 -15.65 -10.96 4.23
C LEU A 155 -16.71 -9.92 3.83
N VAL A 156 -17.83 -10.41 3.31
CA VAL A 156 -18.96 -9.60 2.86
C VAL A 156 -20.23 -10.04 3.59
N HIS A 157 -21.13 -9.09 3.84
CA HIS A 157 -22.38 -9.36 4.55
C HIS A 157 -23.59 -8.84 3.79
N GLY A 158 -24.71 -9.55 3.94
CA GLY A 158 -26.04 -9.12 3.55
C GLY A 158 -26.90 -8.96 4.79
N GLN A 159 -27.82 -7.98 4.77
CA GLN A 159 -28.57 -7.58 5.96
C GLN A 159 -30.04 -7.29 5.68
N VAL A 160 -30.89 -7.51 6.70
CA VAL A 160 -32.30 -7.11 6.69
C VAL A 160 -32.77 -6.79 8.11
N GLU A 161 -33.33 -5.61 8.29
CA GLU A 161 -33.99 -5.22 9.53
C GLU A 161 -35.41 -5.80 9.60
N LEU A 162 -35.83 -6.21 10.80
CA LEU A 162 -37.07 -6.92 11.09
C LEU A 162 -37.71 -6.33 12.36
N THR A 163 -39.03 -6.18 12.38
CA THR A 163 -39.74 -5.89 13.65
C THR A 163 -39.94 -7.17 14.45
N ALA A 164 -40.19 -7.04 15.75
CA ALA A 164 -40.73 -8.13 16.58
C ALA A 164 -41.89 -8.86 15.87
N GLY A 165 -41.91 -10.19 15.97
CA GLY A 165 -42.90 -11.06 15.33
C GLY A 165 -42.81 -11.17 13.79
N GLN A 166 -41.90 -10.44 13.12
CA GLN A 166 -41.79 -10.49 11.66
C GLN A 166 -41.11 -11.78 11.18
N ARG A 167 -41.74 -12.46 10.22
CA ARG A 167 -41.17 -13.64 9.55
C ARG A 167 -40.42 -13.26 8.28
N ILE A 168 -39.22 -13.81 8.13
CA ILE A 168 -38.47 -13.88 6.87
C ILE A 168 -38.49 -15.33 6.35
N SER A 169 -38.79 -15.49 5.07
CA SER A 169 -38.92 -16.81 4.44
C SER A 169 -38.53 -16.69 2.96
N GLY A 170 -37.45 -17.34 2.54
CA GLY A 170 -36.88 -17.18 1.20
C GLY A 170 -35.37 -17.38 1.15
N GLU A 171 -34.71 -16.77 0.18
CA GLU A 171 -33.24 -16.66 0.15
C GLU A 171 -32.76 -15.68 1.25
N LEU A 172 -31.53 -15.87 1.72
CA LEU A 172 -30.82 -14.89 2.55
C LEU A 172 -30.60 -13.56 1.81
N PRO A 173 -30.49 -12.42 2.52
CA PRO A 173 -30.22 -11.12 1.90
C PRO A 173 -28.85 -11.13 1.19
N GLU A 174 -28.79 -10.76 -0.08
CA GLU A 174 -27.53 -10.68 -0.83
C GLU A 174 -26.54 -9.66 -0.22
N PRO A 175 -25.22 -9.81 -0.45
CA PRO A 175 -24.21 -8.90 0.11
C PRO A 175 -24.43 -7.43 -0.29
N VAL A 176 -24.24 -6.52 0.67
CA VAL A 176 -24.42 -5.06 0.46
C VAL A 176 -23.27 -4.40 -0.32
N VAL A 177 -22.21 -5.14 -0.59
CA VAL A 177 -21.06 -4.74 -1.40
C VAL A 177 -21.04 -5.61 -2.66
N GLU A 178 -21.16 -5.01 -3.83
CA GLU A 178 -21.07 -5.70 -5.12
C GLU A 178 -19.66 -6.27 -5.35
N PRO A 179 -19.50 -7.39 -6.09
CA PRO A 179 -18.19 -7.98 -6.36
C PRO A 179 -17.36 -7.16 -7.37
N LYS A 180 -16.03 -7.12 -7.19
CA LYS A 180 -15.08 -6.69 -8.24
C LYS A 180 -15.15 -7.64 -9.46
N GLY A 181 -14.65 -7.19 -10.61
CA GLY A 181 -14.64 -7.98 -11.84
C GLY A 181 -13.93 -9.34 -11.69
N GLY A 182 -14.39 -10.36 -12.41
CA GLY A 182 -13.82 -11.72 -12.35
C GLY A 182 -14.15 -12.52 -11.07
N VAL A 183 -14.76 -11.91 -10.06
CA VAL A 183 -15.23 -12.62 -8.86
C VAL A 183 -16.53 -13.38 -9.18
N SER A 184 -16.54 -14.69 -8.94
CA SER A 184 -17.75 -15.51 -9.05
C SER A 184 -17.91 -16.43 -7.83
N GLY A 185 -19.16 -16.69 -7.45
CA GLY A 185 -19.51 -17.46 -6.25
C GLY A 185 -19.29 -16.71 -4.93
N LYS A 186 -19.81 -17.30 -3.85
CA LYS A 186 -19.60 -16.89 -2.46
C LYS A 186 -19.88 -18.07 -1.52
N GLN A 187 -19.10 -18.24 -0.46
CA GLN A 187 -19.29 -19.30 0.54
C GLN A 187 -19.92 -18.71 1.80
N LEU A 188 -21.06 -19.25 2.22
CA LEU A 188 -21.72 -18.86 3.48
C LEU A 188 -20.84 -19.31 4.66
N LEU A 189 -20.59 -18.39 5.59
CA LEU A 189 -19.84 -18.62 6.82
C LEU A 189 -20.76 -18.73 8.03
N ALA A 190 -21.72 -17.81 8.15
CA ALA A 190 -22.67 -17.75 9.27
C ALA A 190 -23.97 -17.05 8.87
N VAL A 191 -25.01 -17.21 9.69
CA VAL A 191 -26.18 -16.32 9.76
C VAL A 191 -26.53 -16.08 11.21
N HIS A 192 -26.60 -14.80 11.61
CA HIS A 192 -26.98 -14.37 12.94
C HIS A 192 -28.24 -13.50 12.88
N ALA A 193 -29.14 -13.64 13.85
CA ALA A 193 -30.12 -12.61 14.15
C ALA A 193 -29.80 -11.97 15.51
N VAL A 194 -29.82 -10.64 15.58
CA VAL A 194 -29.47 -9.89 16.79
C VAL A 194 -30.43 -8.72 16.95
N GLN A 195 -30.82 -8.40 18.18
CA GLN A 195 -31.66 -7.27 18.49
C GLN A 195 -30.87 -5.95 18.40
N ILE A 196 -31.44 -4.92 17.79
CA ILE A 196 -30.86 -3.58 17.74
C ILE A 196 -31.13 -2.92 19.10
N ALA A 197 -30.07 -2.66 19.87
CA ALA A 197 -30.15 -1.99 21.17
C ALA A 197 -30.32 -0.47 21.03
N SER A 198 -29.63 0.13 20.05
CA SER A 198 -29.78 1.55 19.68
C SER A 198 -29.15 1.84 18.32
N ARG A 199 -29.45 3.02 17.76
CA ARG A 199 -28.86 3.53 16.51
C ARG A 199 -27.91 4.68 16.86
N GLY A 200 -26.62 4.49 16.58
CA GLY A 200 -25.53 5.39 16.96
C GLY A 200 -25.29 6.52 15.96
N GLU A 201 -24.20 7.26 16.17
CA GLU A 201 -23.76 8.27 15.21
C GLU A 201 -23.35 7.64 13.87
N LYS A 202 -23.45 8.42 12.78
CA LYS A 202 -23.06 8.01 11.41
C LYS A 202 -23.73 6.71 10.91
N ASN A 203 -24.88 6.35 11.46
CA ASN A 203 -25.66 5.12 11.17
C ASN A 203 -25.03 3.80 11.64
N VAL A 204 -24.05 3.83 12.56
CA VAL A 204 -23.55 2.60 13.21
C VAL A 204 -24.67 2.01 14.08
N LEU A 205 -24.96 0.71 13.94
CA LEU A 205 -25.99 0.03 14.74
C LEU A 205 -25.37 -0.64 15.96
N VAL A 206 -25.89 -0.32 17.15
CA VAL A 206 -25.48 -0.96 18.41
C VAL A 206 -26.37 -2.18 18.64
N LEU A 207 -25.77 -3.36 18.65
CA LEU A 207 -26.45 -4.64 18.76
C LEU A 207 -26.42 -5.17 20.20
N ARG A 208 -27.51 -5.79 20.64
CA ARG A 208 -27.58 -6.45 21.95
C ARG A 208 -26.90 -7.81 21.88
N ARG A 209 -25.65 -7.93 22.32
CA ARG A 209 -24.87 -9.18 22.11
C ARG A 209 -25.50 -10.39 22.80
N SER A 210 -26.15 -10.17 23.96
CA SER A 210 -26.90 -11.19 24.70
C SER A 210 -28.18 -11.69 24.02
N SER A 211 -28.60 -11.07 22.92
CA SER A 211 -29.73 -11.48 22.09
C SER A 211 -29.34 -12.26 20.82
N LEU A 212 -28.03 -12.44 20.57
CA LEU A 212 -27.55 -13.07 19.35
C LEU A 212 -28.04 -14.53 19.25
N VAL A 213 -28.78 -14.81 18.18
CA VAL A 213 -29.21 -16.15 17.79
C VAL A 213 -28.39 -16.60 16.60
N ASP A 214 -27.64 -17.69 16.74
CA ASP A 214 -27.03 -18.38 15.60
C ASP A 214 -28.11 -19.17 14.84
N LEU A 215 -28.28 -18.82 13.58
CA LEU A 215 -29.22 -19.43 12.63
C LEU A 215 -28.50 -20.24 11.55
N THR A 216 -27.17 -20.30 11.56
CA THR A 216 -26.35 -20.95 10.53
C THR A 216 -26.76 -22.41 10.29
N SER A 217 -27.02 -23.17 11.37
CA SER A 217 -27.48 -24.56 11.31
C SER A 217 -28.94 -24.73 10.88
N THR A 218 -29.72 -23.65 10.80
CA THR A 218 -31.12 -23.64 10.35
C THR A 218 -31.27 -23.33 8.85
N VAL A 219 -30.20 -22.85 8.20
CA VAL A 219 -30.20 -22.51 6.77
C VAL A 219 -30.09 -23.77 5.91
N SER A 220 -30.94 -23.87 4.89
CA SER A 220 -30.88 -24.93 3.88
C SER A 220 -30.27 -24.38 2.58
N GLY A 221 -28.96 -24.52 2.44
CA GLY A 221 -28.19 -23.94 1.33
C GLY A 221 -28.08 -22.42 1.46
N THR A 222 -28.94 -21.69 0.75
CA THR A 222 -29.08 -20.22 0.82
C THR A 222 -30.42 -19.79 1.42
N LYS A 223 -31.25 -20.73 1.88
CA LYS A 223 -32.64 -20.47 2.29
C LYS A 223 -32.83 -20.46 3.79
N ILE A 224 -33.59 -19.48 4.26
CA ILE A 224 -33.99 -19.31 5.66
C ILE A 224 -35.51 -19.21 5.78
N ASP A 225 -36.03 -19.67 6.92
CA ASP A 225 -37.43 -19.55 7.31
C ASP A 225 -37.49 -19.33 8.83
N TRP A 226 -37.49 -18.06 9.25
CA TRP A 226 -37.32 -17.65 10.65
C TRP A 226 -38.26 -16.50 11.01
N THR A 227 -38.66 -16.43 12.28
CA THR A 227 -39.51 -15.36 12.80
C THR A 227 -38.78 -14.66 13.95
N ALA A 228 -38.66 -13.34 13.87
CA ALA A 228 -38.12 -12.53 14.96
C ALA A 228 -38.96 -12.70 16.24
N PRO A 229 -38.35 -12.82 17.43
CA PRO A 229 -39.08 -12.89 18.70
C PRO A 229 -40.11 -11.77 18.83
N ASP A 230 -41.31 -12.12 19.34
CA ASP A 230 -42.38 -11.16 19.58
C ASP A 230 -42.17 -10.46 20.94
N ASP A 231 -41.03 -9.78 21.08
CA ASP A 231 -40.55 -9.15 22.31
C ASP A 231 -40.63 -7.61 22.29
N GLY A 232 -41.19 -7.05 21.22
CA GLY A 232 -41.31 -5.61 21.00
C GLY A 232 -40.02 -4.92 20.52
N GLY A 233 -38.92 -5.64 20.29
CA GLY A 233 -37.67 -5.08 19.79
C GLY A 233 -37.60 -4.89 18.28
N GLU A 234 -36.64 -4.07 17.85
CA GLU A 234 -36.11 -4.08 16.48
C GLU A 234 -35.01 -5.14 16.38
N TRP A 235 -35.00 -5.92 15.31
CA TRP A 235 -34.04 -6.99 15.06
C TRP A 235 -33.33 -6.76 13.72
N ILE A 236 -32.12 -7.29 13.59
CA ILE A 236 -31.41 -7.39 12.30
C ILE A 236 -30.98 -8.84 12.07
N LEU A 237 -31.22 -9.33 10.86
CA LEU A 237 -30.64 -10.58 10.38
C LEU A 237 -29.44 -10.24 9.49
N LEU A 238 -28.30 -10.82 9.84
CA LEU A 238 -27.01 -10.68 9.17
C LEU A 238 -26.57 -12.03 8.65
N ALA A 239 -26.27 -12.11 7.35
CA ALA A 239 -25.70 -13.28 6.71
C ALA A 239 -24.30 -12.95 6.18
N TYR A 240 -23.35 -13.86 6.40
CA TYR A 240 -21.92 -13.61 6.25
C TYR A 240 -21.35 -14.56 5.19
N TRP A 241 -20.59 -14.02 4.25
CA TRP A 241 -19.94 -14.80 3.20
C TRP A 241 -18.47 -14.42 3.04
N GLN A 242 -17.64 -15.39 2.68
CA GLN A 242 -16.36 -15.10 2.03
C GLN A 242 -16.47 -15.28 0.51
N ARG A 243 -15.79 -14.42 -0.24
CA ARG A 243 -15.60 -14.52 -1.69
C ARG A 243 -14.22 -14.01 -2.09
N GLY A 244 -13.79 -14.32 -3.30
CA GLY A 244 -12.60 -13.70 -3.89
C GLY A 244 -12.71 -12.17 -3.90
N MET A 245 -11.63 -11.47 -3.57
CA MET A 245 -11.61 -10.00 -3.59
C MET A 245 -11.51 -9.45 -5.03
N GLY A 246 -10.84 -10.18 -5.93
CA GLY A 246 -10.70 -9.76 -7.33
C GLY A 246 -9.83 -8.52 -7.53
N GLN A 247 -8.96 -8.21 -6.57
CA GLN A 247 -7.94 -7.17 -6.73
C GLN A 247 -6.86 -7.64 -7.73
N VAL A 248 -6.42 -6.70 -8.56
CA VAL A 248 -5.28 -6.80 -9.48
C VAL A 248 -4.22 -5.79 -9.03
N ALA A 249 -2.99 -5.88 -9.55
CA ALA A 249 -1.93 -4.92 -9.22
C ALA A 249 -2.22 -3.50 -9.74
N GLU A 250 -1.78 -2.46 -9.02
CA GLU A 250 -2.01 -1.06 -9.39
C GLU A 250 -1.23 -0.67 -10.66
N GLY A 251 -1.87 0.10 -11.54
CA GLY A 251 -1.28 0.55 -12.80
C GLY A 251 -1.40 -0.44 -13.96
N GLY A 252 -2.11 -1.56 -13.77
CA GLY A 252 -2.33 -2.56 -14.80
C GLY A 252 -3.11 -2.07 -16.04
N PRO A 253 -3.14 -2.87 -17.12
CA PRO A 253 -2.75 -4.28 -17.17
C PRO A 253 -1.22 -4.50 -17.25
N HIS A 254 -0.75 -5.57 -16.60
CA HIS A 254 0.67 -5.97 -16.62
C HIS A 254 0.93 -7.31 -17.30
N THR A 255 -0.08 -8.18 -17.39
CA THR A 255 0.04 -9.54 -17.94
C THR A 255 -1.20 -9.91 -18.76
N SER A 256 -1.03 -10.84 -19.71
CA SER A 256 -2.14 -11.51 -20.39
C SER A 256 -2.02 -13.02 -20.16
N PRO A 257 -2.99 -13.68 -19.49
CA PRO A 257 -4.18 -13.11 -18.84
C PRO A 257 -3.84 -12.19 -17.65
N GLU A 258 -4.86 -11.48 -17.16
CA GLU A 258 -4.78 -10.54 -16.03
C GLU A 258 -4.20 -11.19 -14.75
N SER A 259 -3.36 -10.44 -14.03
CA SER A 259 -2.74 -10.88 -12.77
C SER A 259 -3.59 -10.50 -11.56
N TYR A 260 -3.97 -11.49 -10.74
CA TYR A 260 -4.71 -11.25 -9.49
C TYR A 260 -3.81 -11.36 -8.26
N VAL A 261 -4.12 -10.54 -7.24
CA VAL A 261 -3.37 -10.44 -5.98
C VAL A 261 -3.47 -11.73 -5.16
N VAL A 262 -2.34 -12.21 -4.66
CA VAL A 262 -2.28 -13.42 -3.81
C VAL A 262 -2.84 -13.17 -2.41
N ASP A 263 -3.33 -14.20 -1.74
CA ASP A 263 -3.76 -14.13 -0.34
C ASP A 263 -2.51 -14.08 0.57
N HIS A 264 -2.05 -12.86 0.84
CA HIS A 264 -0.89 -12.51 1.67
C HIS A 264 -1.03 -12.99 3.14
N PHE A 265 -2.21 -13.44 3.56
CA PHE A 265 -2.45 -14.01 4.89
C PHE A 265 -2.53 -15.54 4.87
N SER A 266 -2.17 -16.17 3.74
CA SER A 266 -2.24 -17.62 3.57
C SER A 266 -0.98 -18.18 2.93
N ARG A 267 -0.54 -19.35 3.41
CA ARG A 267 0.66 -20.01 2.87
C ARG A 267 0.50 -20.39 1.39
N ALA A 268 -0.75 -20.60 0.94
CA ALA A 268 -1.08 -20.86 -0.45
C ALA A 268 -0.77 -19.67 -1.38
N GLY A 269 -0.88 -18.43 -0.90
CA GLY A 269 -0.54 -17.22 -1.65
C GLY A 269 0.96 -17.16 -1.99
N ALA A 270 1.81 -17.24 -0.95
CA ALA A 270 3.26 -17.25 -1.12
C ALA A 270 3.77 -18.48 -1.90
N ASP A 271 3.23 -19.68 -1.66
CA ASP A 271 3.60 -20.88 -2.44
C ASP A 271 3.23 -20.73 -3.93
N ALA A 272 2.12 -20.06 -4.26
CA ALA A 272 1.73 -19.80 -5.65
C ALA A 272 2.63 -18.73 -6.31
N LEU A 273 3.01 -17.69 -5.58
CA LEU A 273 3.96 -16.66 -6.03
C LEU A 273 5.35 -17.26 -6.31
N ILE A 274 5.88 -18.04 -5.37
CA ILE A 274 7.12 -18.81 -5.51
C ILE A 274 7.05 -19.75 -6.71
N ALA A 275 5.99 -20.55 -6.82
CA ALA A 275 5.81 -21.49 -7.93
C ALA A 275 5.67 -20.78 -9.30
N TYR A 276 5.15 -19.55 -9.35
CA TYR A 276 5.16 -18.73 -10.55
C TYR A 276 6.59 -18.31 -10.92
N TRP A 277 7.36 -17.76 -9.97
CA TRP A 277 8.75 -17.35 -10.20
C TRP A 277 9.63 -18.51 -10.66
N GLU A 278 9.61 -19.63 -9.94
CA GLU A 278 10.48 -20.78 -10.24
C GLU A 278 10.21 -21.42 -11.61
N LYS A 279 8.95 -21.38 -12.05
CA LYS A 279 8.50 -21.99 -13.30
C LYS A 279 8.70 -21.08 -14.52
N ASN A 280 8.42 -19.78 -14.38
CA ASN A 280 8.27 -18.88 -15.53
C ASN A 280 9.43 -17.87 -15.66
N ILE A 281 10.00 -17.37 -14.55
CA ILE A 281 11.05 -16.34 -14.58
C ILE A 281 12.45 -16.91 -14.33
N LEU A 282 12.61 -17.76 -13.30
CA LEU A 282 13.91 -18.20 -12.79
C LEU A 282 14.54 -19.34 -13.59
N ASN A 283 14.87 -19.05 -14.86
CA ASN A 283 15.73 -19.87 -15.68
C ASN A 283 17.16 -19.95 -15.09
N SER A 284 17.99 -20.87 -15.60
CA SER A 284 19.34 -21.11 -15.06
C SER A 284 20.30 -19.92 -15.18
N ARG A 285 20.15 -19.06 -16.19
CA ARG A 285 20.97 -17.85 -16.38
C ARG A 285 20.54 -16.74 -15.43
N VAL A 286 19.23 -16.53 -15.24
CA VAL A 286 18.72 -15.60 -14.21
C VAL A 286 19.23 -15.99 -12.82
N ARG A 287 19.21 -17.29 -12.47
CA ARG A 287 19.73 -17.77 -11.17
C ARG A 287 21.24 -17.52 -10.98
N ASP A 288 22.06 -17.81 -12.01
CA ASP A 288 23.50 -17.48 -12.00
C ASP A 288 23.74 -15.97 -11.84
N LEU A 289 23.07 -15.16 -12.66
CA LEU A 289 23.22 -13.71 -12.68
C LEU A 289 22.80 -13.05 -11.36
N LEU A 290 21.68 -13.46 -10.75
CA LEU A 290 21.26 -12.99 -9.42
C LEU A 290 22.37 -13.23 -8.37
N SER A 291 22.89 -14.46 -8.30
CA SER A 291 23.96 -14.83 -7.34
C SER A 291 25.29 -14.08 -7.53
N ARG A 292 25.51 -13.51 -8.73
CA ARG A 292 26.73 -12.77 -9.11
C ARG A 292 26.59 -11.25 -8.98
N THR A 293 25.37 -10.74 -9.15
CA THR A 293 25.08 -9.30 -9.13
C THR A 293 24.82 -8.80 -7.72
N GLY A 294 24.06 -9.59 -6.95
CA GLY A 294 23.49 -9.16 -5.68
C GLY A 294 22.34 -8.16 -5.86
N GLY A 295 21.72 -7.82 -4.74
CA GLY A 295 20.46 -7.07 -4.67
C GLY A 295 19.43 -7.82 -3.84
N THR A 296 18.19 -7.34 -3.85
CA THR A 296 17.08 -7.88 -3.06
C THR A 296 15.88 -8.26 -3.93
N PHE A 297 15.17 -9.33 -3.56
CA PHE A 297 13.77 -9.42 -3.92
C PHE A 297 12.98 -8.39 -3.10
N PHE A 298 12.07 -7.67 -3.76
CA PHE A 298 11.37 -6.52 -3.20
C PHE A 298 9.84 -6.64 -3.28
N GLU A 299 9.15 -6.14 -2.27
CA GLU A 299 7.71 -5.86 -2.29
C GLU A 299 7.42 -4.45 -1.74
N ASP A 300 6.57 -3.71 -2.46
CA ASP A 300 6.10 -2.38 -2.07
C ASP A 300 5.04 -2.42 -0.96
N SER A 301 4.43 -1.28 -0.65
CA SER A 301 3.37 -1.11 0.35
C SER A 301 2.23 -2.15 0.22
N LEU A 302 1.72 -2.64 1.36
CA LEU A 302 0.64 -3.63 1.39
C LEU A 302 -0.73 -2.97 1.21
N GLU A 303 -1.02 -2.56 -0.03
CA GLU A 303 -2.24 -1.82 -0.40
C GLU A 303 -3.38 -2.77 -0.78
N ILE A 304 -4.07 -3.32 0.22
CA ILE A 304 -5.25 -4.18 0.02
C ILE A 304 -6.53 -3.35 -0.11
N GLU A 305 -7.15 -3.38 -1.29
CA GLU A 305 -8.34 -2.59 -1.61
C GLU A 305 -9.65 -3.41 -1.60
N THR A 306 -10.48 -3.22 -0.58
CA THR A 306 -11.87 -3.69 -0.58
C THR A 306 -12.85 -2.63 -0.07
N HIS A 307 -14.08 -2.65 -0.60
CA HIS A 307 -15.20 -1.88 -0.06
C HIS A 307 -15.92 -2.60 1.10
N ALA A 308 -15.49 -3.81 1.45
CA ALA A 308 -16.00 -4.64 2.55
C ALA A 308 -14.91 -4.83 3.63
N THR A 309 -14.79 -6.02 4.23
CA THR A 309 -13.79 -6.34 5.27
C THR A 309 -12.70 -7.26 4.72
N ILE A 310 -11.42 -6.95 4.99
CA ILE A 310 -10.26 -7.80 4.64
C ILE A 310 -10.35 -9.16 5.36
N TRP A 311 -10.02 -10.26 4.68
CA TRP A 311 -10.20 -11.61 5.23
C TRP A 311 -9.19 -12.63 4.67
N THR A 312 -9.15 -13.83 5.27
CA THR A 312 -8.52 -15.01 4.65
C THR A 312 -9.32 -16.28 4.95
N ARG A 313 -9.25 -17.27 4.06
CA ARG A 313 -10.08 -18.49 4.10
C ARG A 313 -9.94 -19.31 5.38
N ALA A 314 -8.79 -19.20 6.07
CA ALA A 314 -8.49 -19.93 7.30
C ALA A 314 -8.83 -19.16 8.59
N MET A 315 -9.27 -17.90 8.49
CA MET A 315 -9.32 -16.93 9.60
C MET A 315 -10.02 -17.45 10.87
N GLN A 316 -11.16 -18.16 10.77
CA GLN A 316 -11.83 -18.71 11.95
C GLN A 316 -10.93 -19.67 12.74
N THR A 317 -10.20 -20.55 12.04
CA THR A 317 -9.32 -21.55 12.64
C THR A 317 -8.07 -20.92 13.22
N GLU A 318 -7.45 -19.99 12.48
CA GLU A 318 -6.25 -19.27 12.90
C GLU A 318 -6.53 -18.36 14.11
N PHE A 319 -7.63 -17.61 14.09
CA PHE A 319 -8.04 -16.79 15.23
C PHE A 319 -8.29 -17.66 16.47
N SER A 320 -9.06 -18.73 16.33
CA SER A 320 -9.40 -19.61 17.45
C SER A 320 -8.18 -20.30 18.06
N SER A 321 -7.16 -20.62 17.26
CA SER A 321 -5.92 -21.25 17.73
C SER A 321 -4.94 -20.27 18.38
N ARG A 322 -4.87 -19.02 17.88
CA ARG A 322 -3.94 -17.97 18.33
C ARG A 322 -4.46 -17.17 19.53
N ILE A 323 -5.75 -16.81 19.53
CA ILE A 323 -6.37 -15.96 20.56
C ILE A 323 -7.11 -16.79 21.63
N GLY A 324 -7.53 -18.02 21.29
CA GLY A 324 -8.13 -18.96 22.25
C GLY A 324 -9.63 -18.78 22.53
N TYR A 325 -10.34 -18.00 21.70
CA TYR A 325 -11.80 -17.96 21.69
C TYR A 325 -12.35 -17.94 20.25
N ASP A 326 -13.60 -18.38 20.05
CA ASP A 326 -14.23 -18.44 18.73
C ASP A 326 -14.61 -17.04 18.20
N LEU A 327 -14.16 -16.71 17.00
CA LEU A 327 -14.42 -15.44 16.33
C LEU A 327 -15.89 -15.29 15.90
N MET A 328 -16.59 -16.39 15.61
CA MET A 328 -17.85 -16.35 14.87
C MET A 328 -18.95 -15.52 15.53
N PRO A 329 -19.21 -15.60 16.85
CA PRO A 329 -20.20 -14.75 17.53
C PRO A 329 -19.89 -13.24 17.48
N PHE A 330 -18.68 -12.86 17.08
CA PHE A 330 -18.22 -11.47 17.00
C PHE A 330 -18.09 -10.94 15.57
N LEU A 331 -18.40 -11.74 14.54
CA LEU A 331 -18.41 -11.28 13.15
C LEU A 331 -19.15 -9.93 12.92
N PRO A 332 -20.29 -9.58 13.57
CA PRO A 332 -20.94 -8.29 13.34
C PRO A 332 -19.98 -7.10 13.45
N VAL A 333 -19.13 -7.07 14.49
CA VAL A 333 -18.32 -5.88 14.78
C VAL A 333 -17.04 -5.77 13.94
N LEU A 334 -16.74 -6.79 13.11
CA LEU A 334 -15.68 -6.75 12.10
C LEU A 334 -16.18 -6.22 10.75
N LEU A 335 -17.50 -6.11 10.55
CA LEU A 335 -18.08 -5.75 9.25
C LEU A 335 -17.86 -4.27 8.92
N GLU A 336 -17.39 -4.03 7.70
CA GLU A 336 -17.10 -2.69 7.18
C GLU A 336 -17.80 -2.42 5.84
N ILE A 337 -18.03 -1.13 5.56
CA ILE A 337 -18.49 -0.64 4.26
C ILE A 337 -17.68 0.62 3.88
N ASN A 338 -16.59 0.41 3.14
CA ASN A 338 -15.53 1.39 2.85
C ASN A 338 -14.88 1.92 4.15
N GLU A 339 -13.98 1.14 4.76
CA GLU A 339 -13.14 1.52 5.92
C GLU A 339 -13.94 2.07 7.12
N ARG A 340 -15.15 1.52 7.32
CA ARG A 340 -16.10 2.00 8.34
C ARG A 340 -16.91 0.85 8.90
N TYR A 341 -16.62 0.51 10.15
CA TYR A 341 -17.40 -0.44 10.94
C TYR A 341 -18.88 -0.08 10.99
N THR A 342 -19.74 -1.03 10.66
CA THR A 342 -21.20 -0.85 10.62
C THR A 342 -21.89 -1.20 11.94
N PHE A 343 -21.25 -2.00 12.81
CA PHE A 343 -21.83 -2.48 14.06
C PHE A 343 -20.91 -2.32 15.28
N GLU A 344 -21.55 -2.16 16.44
CA GLU A 344 -20.95 -2.20 17.78
C GLU A 344 -21.80 -3.12 18.68
N PHE A 345 -21.24 -3.66 19.76
CA PHE A 345 -22.03 -4.37 20.79
C PHE A 345 -22.32 -3.50 22.02
N ASP A 346 -23.41 -3.78 22.73
CA ASP A 346 -23.85 -3.02 23.91
C ASP A 346 -23.13 -3.39 25.22
N ASP A 347 -22.56 -4.60 25.33
CA ASP A 347 -21.97 -5.14 26.56
C ASP A 347 -20.45 -5.27 26.57
N ILE A 348 -19.77 -5.07 25.42
CA ILE A 348 -18.31 -5.12 25.29
C ILE A 348 -17.74 -3.92 24.53
N LYS A 349 -16.42 -3.74 24.66
CA LYS A 349 -15.65 -2.82 23.80
C LYS A 349 -15.30 -3.53 22.48
N SER A 350 -16.06 -3.28 21.42
CA SER A 350 -15.90 -3.99 20.14
C SER A 350 -14.50 -3.86 19.53
N HIS A 351 -13.81 -2.72 19.75
CA HIS A 351 -12.42 -2.55 19.30
C HIS A 351 -11.48 -3.63 19.82
N ARG A 352 -11.71 -4.23 21.00
CA ARG A 352 -10.85 -5.32 21.49
C ARG A 352 -10.87 -6.56 20.60
N VAL A 353 -12.03 -6.87 19.99
CA VAL A 353 -12.13 -7.96 19.01
C VAL A 353 -11.38 -7.60 17.73
N ARG A 354 -11.39 -6.31 17.34
CA ARG A 354 -10.65 -5.78 16.19
C ARG A 354 -9.13 -5.80 16.45
N ASP A 355 -8.70 -5.39 17.65
CA ASP A 355 -7.31 -5.49 18.11
C ASP A 355 -6.82 -6.96 18.03
N ASP A 356 -7.59 -7.90 18.59
CA ASP A 356 -7.27 -9.34 18.56
C ASP A 356 -7.30 -9.91 17.12
N PHE A 357 -8.18 -9.42 16.24
CA PHE A 357 -8.30 -9.84 14.84
C PHE A 357 -7.17 -9.30 13.96
N ASN A 358 -6.80 -8.04 14.13
CA ASN A 358 -5.70 -7.38 13.44
C ASN A 358 -4.35 -7.97 13.87
N LEU A 359 -4.20 -8.36 15.15
CA LEU A 359 -3.06 -9.15 15.62
C LEU A 359 -2.94 -10.48 14.86
N VAL A 360 -4.04 -11.17 14.60
CA VAL A 360 -4.05 -12.41 13.80
C VAL A 360 -3.68 -12.14 12.34
N LEU A 361 -4.23 -11.09 11.70
CA LEU A 361 -3.81 -10.70 10.33
C LEU A 361 -2.31 -10.37 10.25
N SER A 362 -1.78 -9.62 11.22
CA SER A 362 -0.34 -9.27 11.31
C SER A 362 0.54 -10.51 11.43
N GLN A 363 0.16 -11.46 12.29
CA GLN A 363 0.87 -12.73 12.44
C GLN A 363 0.77 -13.59 11.18
N LEU A 364 -0.39 -13.63 10.50
CA LEU A 364 -0.57 -14.43 9.30
C LEU A 364 0.26 -13.90 8.12
N TYR A 365 0.30 -12.58 7.90
CA TYR A 365 1.19 -11.97 6.90
C TYR A 365 2.67 -12.31 7.19
N THR A 366 3.05 -12.28 8.47
CA THR A 366 4.39 -12.66 8.93
C THR A 366 4.70 -14.15 8.69
N ASP A 367 3.86 -15.06 9.20
CA ASP A 367 4.06 -16.51 9.19
C ASP A 367 3.90 -17.14 7.80
N HIS A 368 3.15 -16.49 6.90
CA HIS A 368 2.70 -17.12 5.64
C HIS A 368 3.15 -16.40 4.37
N HIS A 369 3.61 -15.16 4.45
CA HIS A 369 4.13 -14.39 3.31
C HIS A 369 5.56 -13.92 3.55
N LEU A 370 5.79 -13.07 4.56
CA LEU A 370 7.11 -12.47 4.82
C LEU A 370 8.20 -13.52 5.10
N VAL A 371 7.96 -14.47 6.02
CA VAL A 371 8.94 -15.50 6.37
C VAL A 371 9.21 -16.47 5.19
N PRO A 372 8.19 -17.05 4.51
CA PRO A 372 8.42 -17.88 3.34
C PRO A 372 9.18 -17.20 2.20
N LEU A 373 8.88 -15.93 1.89
CA LEU A 373 9.55 -15.21 0.79
C LEU A 373 10.98 -14.79 1.14
N ARG A 374 11.24 -14.42 2.41
CA ARG A 374 12.61 -14.25 2.93
C ARG A 374 13.44 -15.54 2.78
N ASP A 375 12.95 -16.64 3.32
CA ASP A 375 13.68 -17.91 3.35
C ASP A 375 13.88 -18.49 1.93
N TRP A 376 12.95 -18.21 1.01
CA TRP A 376 13.11 -18.50 -0.41
C TRP A 376 14.16 -17.59 -1.09
N SER A 377 14.17 -16.28 -0.79
CA SER A 377 15.18 -15.33 -1.31
C SER A 377 16.61 -15.74 -0.93
N HIS A 378 16.79 -16.20 0.32
CA HIS A 378 18.07 -16.71 0.83
C HIS A 378 18.61 -17.90 0.02
N SER A 379 17.74 -18.69 -0.62
CA SER A 379 18.16 -19.83 -1.46
C SER A 379 18.91 -19.42 -2.74
N PHE A 380 18.85 -18.14 -3.11
CA PHE A 380 19.61 -17.53 -4.22
C PHE A 380 20.84 -16.73 -3.76
N GLY A 381 21.04 -16.59 -2.44
CA GLY A 381 22.02 -15.68 -1.86
C GLY A 381 21.59 -14.21 -1.88
N LEU A 382 20.29 -13.94 -2.02
CA LEU A 382 19.70 -12.59 -1.98
C LEU A 382 19.05 -12.32 -0.62
N GLU A 383 18.98 -11.06 -0.23
CA GLU A 383 18.17 -10.58 0.90
C GLU A 383 16.74 -10.24 0.44
N TYR A 384 15.78 -10.23 1.37
CA TYR A 384 14.40 -9.81 1.10
C TYR A 384 14.13 -8.42 1.72
N ARG A 385 13.71 -7.49 0.86
CA ARG A 385 13.34 -6.11 1.21
C ARG A 385 11.84 -5.91 1.06
N VAL A 386 11.20 -5.20 1.99
CA VAL A 386 9.75 -4.93 1.88
C VAL A 386 9.31 -3.68 2.65
N GLN A 387 8.32 -2.98 2.10
CA GLN A 387 7.56 -1.93 2.78
C GLN A 387 6.42 -2.54 3.62
N ALA A 388 6.76 -3.20 4.73
CA ALA A 388 5.81 -3.96 5.55
C ALA A 388 4.89 -3.06 6.43
N TYR A 389 3.99 -2.34 5.77
CA TYR A 389 2.94 -1.49 6.33
C TYR A 389 1.83 -1.26 5.28
N GLY A 390 0.75 -0.58 5.70
CA GLY A 390 -0.42 -0.26 4.87
C GLY A 390 -1.74 -0.63 5.54
N LEU A 391 -1.69 -1.57 6.49
CA LEU A 391 -2.83 -2.09 7.26
C LEU A 391 -2.55 -2.01 8.77
N GLU A 392 -3.55 -2.28 9.62
CA GLU A 392 -3.40 -2.37 11.08
C GLU A 392 -2.56 -3.59 11.50
N GLN A 393 -1.24 -3.45 11.44
CA GLN A 393 -0.27 -4.53 11.71
C GLN A 393 0.88 -4.08 12.62
N ASP A 394 1.61 -5.04 13.20
CA ASP A 394 2.84 -4.76 13.95
C ASP A 394 4.05 -4.69 13.01
N SER A 395 4.20 -3.56 12.33
CA SER A 395 5.35 -3.29 11.47
C SER A 395 6.69 -3.26 12.22
N LEU A 396 6.70 -3.18 13.56
CA LEU A 396 7.92 -3.26 14.37
C LEU A 396 8.37 -4.73 14.53
N GLU A 397 7.45 -5.66 14.76
CA GLU A 397 7.72 -7.09 14.70
C GLU A 397 8.20 -7.50 13.29
N GLN A 398 7.51 -7.03 12.24
CA GLN A 398 7.86 -7.34 10.85
C GLN A 398 9.25 -6.78 10.46
N ALA A 399 9.59 -5.55 10.89
CA ALA A 399 10.93 -4.98 10.78
C ALA A 399 12.00 -5.76 11.57
N GLY A 400 11.58 -6.51 12.59
CA GLY A 400 12.41 -7.48 13.30
C GLY A 400 12.54 -8.84 12.59
N ILE A 401 11.87 -9.07 11.47
CA ILE A 401 11.76 -10.38 10.80
C ILE A 401 12.29 -10.39 9.36
N VAL A 402 12.09 -9.33 8.58
CA VAL A 402 12.62 -9.19 7.19
C VAL A 402 14.05 -8.66 7.17
N ASP A 403 14.80 -8.84 6.07
CA ASP A 403 16.25 -8.55 6.06
C ASP A 403 16.56 -7.06 5.90
N ILE A 404 15.84 -6.40 4.99
CA ILE A 404 15.81 -4.95 4.89
C ILE A 404 14.36 -4.50 5.04
N ILE A 405 14.04 -3.84 6.15
CA ILE A 405 12.78 -3.10 6.24
C ILE A 405 12.94 -1.79 5.45
N GLU A 406 11.97 -1.52 4.58
CA GLU A 406 11.84 -0.23 3.90
C GLU A 406 10.80 0.66 4.59
N THR A 407 10.90 1.96 4.35
CA THR A 407 9.91 2.98 4.71
C THR A 407 9.73 3.92 3.52
N GLU A 408 8.77 4.85 3.58
CA GLU A 408 8.57 5.85 2.55
C GLU A 408 8.61 7.28 3.10
N SER A 409 9.07 8.21 2.28
CA SER A 409 9.10 9.64 2.59
C SER A 409 7.80 10.39 2.28
N LEU A 410 6.86 9.75 1.56
CA LEU A 410 5.56 10.32 1.22
C LEU A 410 4.55 10.02 2.33
N GLY A 411 4.45 8.76 2.76
CA GLY A 411 3.57 8.22 3.80
C GLY A 411 3.98 8.59 5.21
N ALA A 412 5.25 8.44 5.60
CA ALA A 412 5.72 8.85 6.92
C ALA A 412 5.55 10.37 7.12
N LYS A 413 4.83 10.77 8.17
CA LYS A 413 4.50 12.18 8.45
C LYS A 413 5.35 12.78 9.57
N ASN A 414 6.03 11.95 10.36
CA ASN A 414 6.86 12.40 11.48
C ASN A 414 8.01 11.42 11.79
N LEU A 415 8.94 11.86 12.64
CA LEU A 415 10.14 11.08 12.99
C LEU A 415 9.83 9.75 13.71
N ASP A 416 8.74 9.63 14.46
CA ASP A 416 8.45 8.40 15.19
C ASP A 416 7.98 7.28 14.26
N ASP A 417 7.40 7.59 13.09
CA ASP A 417 7.01 6.62 12.06
C ASP A 417 8.24 5.81 11.59
N TYR A 418 9.31 6.50 11.21
CA TYR A 418 10.60 5.88 10.88
C TYR A 418 11.19 5.09 12.05
N ARG A 419 11.02 5.59 13.28
CA ARG A 419 11.65 5.02 14.48
C ARG A 419 10.96 3.76 14.98
N VAL A 420 9.70 3.51 14.63
CA VAL A 420 9.02 2.22 14.84
C VAL A 420 9.79 1.13 14.07
N LEU A 421 9.99 1.31 12.77
CA LEU A 421 10.69 0.36 11.90
C LEU A 421 12.18 0.24 12.27
N ALA A 422 12.87 1.36 12.50
CA ALA A 422 14.26 1.36 12.94
C ALA A 422 14.44 0.65 14.30
N SER A 423 13.45 0.74 15.21
CA SER A 423 13.48 0.01 16.48
C SER A 423 13.33 -1.50 16.27
N GLY A 424 12.47 -1.95 15.36
CA GLY A 424 12.33 -3.37 15.02
C GLY A 424 13.64 -3.97 14.46
N ARG A 425 14.22 -3.28 13.47
CA ARG A 425 15.56 -3.59 12.92
C ARG A 425 16.61 -3.71 14.03
N ASP A 426 16.74 -2.69 14.88
CA ASP A 426 17.77 -2.60 15.93
C ASP A 426 17.56 -3.65 17.04
N ILE A 427 16.31 -4.00 17.37
CA ILE A 427 15.98 -5.03 18.36
C ILE A 427 16.40 -6.42 17.86
N ALA A 428 16.20 -6.70 16.56
CA ALA A 428 16.65 -7.92 15.90
C ALA A 428 18.15 -7.94 15.56
N GLY A 429 18.86 -6.80 15.71
CA GLY A 429 20.29 -6.69 15.45
C GLY A 429 20.66 -6.54 13.97
N ARG A 430 19.72 -6.14 13.12
CA ARG A 430 19.97 -5.82 11.70
C ARG A 430 20.56 -4.42 11.55
N THR A 431 21.19 -4.17 10.41
CA THR A 431 22.03 -2.97 10.19
C THR A 431 21.50 -2.02 9.11
N ILE A 432 20.70 -2.50 8.14
CA ILE A 432 20.17 -1.67 7.06
C ILE A 432 18.68 -1.37 7.27
N MET A 433 18.28 -0.13 6.98
CA MET A 433 16.90 0.28 6.73
C MET A 433 16.92 1.22 5.53
N SER A 434 16.16 0.86 4.50
CA SER A 434 16.01 1.70 3.31
C SER A 434 14.85 2.68 3.46
N CYS A 435 14.76 3.62 2.53
CA CYS A 435 13.63 4.52 2.39
C CYS A 435 13.39 4.80 0.92
N GLU A 436 12.16 4.62 0.48
CA GLU A 436 11.64 5.19 -0.75
C GLU A 436 11.52 6.71 -0.58
N ALA A 437 12.44 7.43 -1.22
CA ALA A 437 12.73 8.81 -0.86
C ALA A 437 12.44 9.81 -1.99
N ALA A 438 12.00 10.99 -1.57
CA ALA A 438 11.64 12.12 -2.41
C ALA A 438 10.46 11.85 -3.37
N ALA A 439 9.54 10.96 -2.98
CA ALA A 439 8.22 10.86 -3.59
C ALA A 439 7.38 12.10 -3.22
N TYR A 440 7.12 12.98 -4.19
CA TYR A 440 6.38 14.24 -3.96
C TYR A 440 5.25 14.42 -4.97
N LEU A 441 4.00 14.49 -4.51
CA LEU A 441 2.84 14.71 -5.36
C LEU A 441 2.83 16.13 -5.98
N GLY A 442 2.55 16.22 -7.27
CA GLY A 442 2.47 17.47 -8.04
C GLY A 442 3.82 18.05 -8.47
N LYS A 443 4.90 17.26 -8.48
CA LYS A 443 6.27 17.78 -8.54
C LYS A 443 7.18 17.29 -9.67
N SER A 444 6.74 16.40 -10.55
CA SER A 444 7.58 15.93 -11.67
C SER A 444 8.23 17.08 -12.48
N TYR A 445 9.52 16.98 -12.76
CA TYR A 445 10.35 17.99 -13.43
C TYR A 445 10.38 19.36 -12.72
N SER A 446 10.24 19.39 -11.38
CA SER A 446 10.26 20.62 -10.57
C SER A 446 10.82 20.48 -9.15
N SER A 447 11.13 19.25 -8.71
CA SER A 447 11.79 18.95 -7.43
C SER A 447 13.25 19.44 -7.46
N THR A 448 13.79 19.82 -6.30
CA THR A 448 15.18 20.32 -6.22
C THR A 448 16.04 19.49 -5.29
N TRP A 449 17.34 19.41 -5.54
CA TRP A 449 18.26 18.73 -4.63
C TRP A 449 18.28 19.30 -3.20
N ASN A 450 17.90 20.57 -3.01
CA ASN A 450 17.72 21.12 -1.66
C ASN A 450 16.48 20.55 -0.95
N GLU A 451 15.41 20.29 -1.70
CA GLU A 451 14.19 19.67 -1.20
C GLU A 451 14.45 18.20 -0.84
N VAL A 452 15.08 17.46 -1.76
CA VAL A 452 15.53 16.08 -1.53
C VAL A 452 16.46 15.99 -0.31
N LEU A 453 17.50 16.82 -0.23
CA LEU A 453 18.45 16.76 0.89
C LEU A 453 17.82 17.13 2.25
N ASN A 454 16.75 17.92 2.29
CA ASN A 454 16.00 18.14 3.52
C ASN A 454 15.25 16.87 3.94
N THR A 455 14.49 16.25 3.02
CA THR A 455 13.79 14.97 3.27
C THR A 455 14.76 13.87 3.69
N LEU A 456 15.92 13.74 3.04
CA LEU A 456 16.94 12.77 3.44
C LEU A 456 17.54 13.07 4.82
N GLY A 457 17.71 14.34 5.18
CA GLY A 457 18.11 14.73 6.53
C GLY A 457 17.11 14.29 7.61
N GLU A 458 15.81 14.32 7.29
CA GLU A 458 14.74 13.88 8.18
C GLU A 458 14.64 12.35 8.26
N THR A 459 14.73 11.62 7.15
CA THR A 459 14.72 10.14 7.15
C THR A 459 15.93 9.56 7.89
N PHE A 460 17.14 10.10 7.66
CA PHE A 460 18.34 9.68 8.38
C PHE A 460 18.26 10.00 9.88
N ALA A 461 17.63 11.12 10.27
CA ALA A 461 17.35 11.41 11.69
C ALA A 461 16.30 10.47 12.30
N GLY A 462 15.42 9.89 11.48
CA GLY A 462 14.50 8.80 11.84
C GLY A 462 15.18 7.43 12.03
N GLY A 463 16.40 7.24 11.50
CA GLY A 463 17.17 6.00 11.63
C GLY A 463 17.38 5.23 10.31
N VAL A 464 16.91 5.74 9.17
CA VAL A 464 17.20 5.23 7.83
C VAL A 464 18.69 5.37 7.52
N ASN A 465 19.27 4.44 6.73
CA ASN A 465 20.67 4.53 6.28
C ASN A 465 20.95 4.03 4.85
N GLN A 466 19.92 3.56 4.13
CA GLN A 466 19.94 3.37 2.68
C GLN A 466 18.81 4.20 2.05
N THR A 467 18.94 4.60 0.78
CA THR A 467 17.92 5.41 0.09
C THR A 467 17.66 4.86 -1.29
N VAL A 468 16.39 4.58 -1.58
CA VAL A 468 15.87 4.24 -2.89
C VAL A 468 15.13 5.49 -3.39
N LEU A 469 15.74 6.28 -4.27
CA LEU A 469 15.09 7.50 -4.77
C LEU A 469 13.93 7.14 -5.71
N HIS A 470 12.77 7.75 -5.49
CA HIS A 470 11.58 7.67 -6.34
C HIS A 470 11.64 8.78 -7.42
N GLY A 471 11.83 8.49 -8.71
CA GLY A 471 12.28 7.21 -9.29
C GLY A 471 12.98 7.43 -10.64
N PHE A 472 13.77 6.48 -11.10
CA PHE A 472 14.44 6.56 -12.39
C PHE A 472 13.51 5.90 -13.43
N ALA A 473 12.84 6.69 -14.26
CA ALA A 473 12.00 6.12 -15.33
C ALA A 473 12.88 5.61 -16.47
N TYR A 474 12.60 4.43 -17.01
CA TYR A 474 13.23 3.96 -18.24
C TYR A 474 13.10 4.99 -19.39
N ALA A 475 14.01 4.96 -20.38
CA ALA A 475 14.15 5.97 -21.42
C ALA A 475 12.83 6.41 -22.11
N LYS A 476 11.99 5.45 -22.52
CA LYS A 476 10.80 5.65 -23.37
C LYS A 476 9.72 4.62 -23.05
N ALA A 477 8.48 4.95 -23.32
CA ALA A 477 7.34 4.03 -23.34
C ALA A 477 6.44 4.34 -24.55
N PRO A 478 5.53 3.45 -24.95
CA PRO A 478 4.52 3.75 -25.96
C PRO A 478 3.79 5.08 -25.68
N GLY A 479 3.61 5.90 -26.73
CA GLY A 479 3.00 7.23 -26.63
C GLY A 479 3.85 8.34 -26.00
N SER A 480 4.92 8.03 -25.24
CA SER A 480 5.71 9.04 -24.51
C SER A 480 6.30 10.14 -25.40
N GLN A 481 6.36 11.36 -24.85
CA GLN A 481 6.81 12.58 -25.54
C GLN A 481 8.03 13.18 -24.82
N TRP A 482 8.71 14.17 -25.42
CA TRP A 482 9.78 14.90 -24.73
C TRP A 482 9.27 15.49 -23.39
N PRO A 483 9.97 15.31 -22.25
CA PRO A 483 11.36 14.83 -22.11
C PRO A 483 11.59 13.32 -22.30
N GLY A 484 10.60 12.47 -22.04
CA GLY A 484 10.65 11.03 -22.21
C GLY A 484 9.52 10.35 -21.43
N PHE A 485 9.67 9.07 -21.13
CA PHE A 485 8.78 8.40 -20.18
C PHE A 485 9.02 8.89 -18.74
N ALA A 486 7.93 8.98 -17.98
CA ALA A 486 7.90 9.28 -16.56
C ALA A 486 6.71 8.51 -15.96
N ALA A 487 6.96 7.50 -15.12
CA ALA A 487 5.96 6.48 -14.77
C ALA A 487 4.65 7.03 -14.20
N PHE A 488 4.71 8.16 -13.49
CA PHE A 488 3.56 8.81 -12.85
C PHE A 488 3.20 10.18 -13.43
N THR A 489 3.73 10.61 -14.60
CA THR A 489 3.34 11.90 -15.20
C THR A 489 3.11 11.78 -16.71
N PRO A 490 1.91 12.14 -17.22
CA PRO A 490 0.73 12.59 -16.48
C PRO A 490 0.09 11.48 -15.61
N CYS A 491 -0.65 11.82 -14.56
CA CYS A 491 -1.56 10.89 -13.87
C CYS A 491 -2.84 11.63 -13.42
N PHE A 492 -3.75 10.97 -12.69
CA PHE A 492 -4.95 11.54 -12.03
C PHE A 492 -5.62 12.72 -12.77
N ASN A 493 -6.44 12.43 -13.79
CA ASN A 493 -7.09 13.43 -14.66
C ASN A 493 -6.11 14.33 -15.45
N ASN A 494 -4.98 13.75 -15.90
CA ASN A 494 -3.94 14.43 -16.69
C ASN A 494 -3.28 15.61 -15.94
N ALA A 495 -3.09 15.47 -14.63
CA ALA A 495 -2.28 16.33 -13.80
C ALA A 495 -0.78 16.00 -13.87
N VAL A 496 0.06 16.88 -13.32
CA VAL A 496 1.42 16.52 -12.90
C VAL A 496 1.27 15.59 -11.69
N GLY A 497 1.83 14.40 -11.79
CA GLY A 497 1.75 13.40 -10.72
C GLY A 497 2.90 13.52 -9.73
N TYR A 498 3.43 12.38 -9.31
CA TYR A 498 4.55 12.31 -8.38
C TYR A 498 5.85 12.90 -8.96
N SER A 499 6.94 12.78 -8.22
CA SER A 499 8.17 13.56 -8.39
C SER A 499 9.00 13.14 -9.62
N GLU A 500 10.32 13.20 -9.52
CA GLU A 500 11.20 13.16 -10.69
C GLU A 500 11.23 11.79 -11.34
N ALA A 501 11.22 11.82 -12.67
CA ALA A 501 11.77 10.75 -13.49
C ALA A 501 13.28 10.99 -13.64
N TRP A 502 14.02 10.71 -12.56
CA TRP A 502 15.46 10.88 -12.46
C TRP A 502 16.17 10.23 -13.67
N GLY A 503 17.27 10.83 -14.10
CA GLY A 503 18.04 10.36 -15.26
C GLY A 503 18.56 11.49 -16.15
N PRO A 504 19.20 11.17 -17.30
CA PRO A 504 19.91 12.11 -18.16
C PRO A 504 19.03 13.17 -18.83
N ARG A 505 17.70 13.01 -18.76
CA ARG A 505 16.71 14.00 -19.23
C ARG A 505 16.64 15.23 -18.32
N MET A 506 17.16 15.15 -17.09
CA MET A 506 17.13 16.25 -16.12
C MET A 506 18.36 17.17 -16.22
N PRO A 507 18.19 18.52 -16.15
CA PRO A 507 19.31 19.47 -16.12
C PRO A 507 20.29 19.35 -14.94
N VAL A 508 19.96 18.52 -13.93
CA VAL A 508 20.79 18.26 -12.74
C VAL A 508 21.52 16.91 -12.78
N TRP A 509 21.33 16.10 -13.82
CA TRP A 509 22.06 14.84 -14.00
C TRP A 509 23.52 15.10 -14.34
N GLY A 510 24.44 14.26 -13.87
CA GLY A 510 25.89 14.49 -14.00
C GLY A 510 26.42 15.71 -13.23
N ALA A 511 25.61 16.41 -12.44
CA ALA A 511 26.07 17.54 -11.64
C ALA A 511 26.97 17.04 -10.48
N PRO A 512 28.20 17.57 -10.28
CA PRO A 512 29.16 17.07 -9.27
C PRO A 512 28.69 17.12 -7.81
N GLN A 513 27.52 17.69 -7.54
CA GLN A 513 26.94 17.84 -6.21
C GLN A 513 26.10 16.62 -5.80
N VAL A 514 25.69 15.78 -6.76
CA VAL A 514 24.80 14.62 -6.52
C VAL A 514 25.59 13.45 -5.96
N GLY A 515 26.33 12.73 -6.81
CA GLY A 515 27.23 11.65 -6.42
C GLY A 515 28.40 12.08 -5.52
N GLY A 516 28.61 13.39 -5.34
CA GLY A 516 29.60 13.93 -4.40
C GLY A 516 29.10 14.18 -2.98
N ARG A 517 27.78 14.20 -2.73
CA ARG A 517 27.21 14.53 -1.40
C ARG A 517 26.29 13.49 -0.82
N LEU A 518 25.41 12.86 -1.61
CA LEU A 518 24.55 11.78 -1.10
C LEU A 518 25.40 10.61 -0.57
N PRO A 519 26.35 10.06 -1.36
CA PRO A 519 27.33 9.08 -0.89
C PRO A 519 28.00 9.38 0.47
N VAL A 520 28.40 10.63 0.72
CA VAL A 520 29.05 11.03 1.99
C VAL A 520 28.05 11.11 3.15
N ALA A 521 26.82 11.57 2.90
CA ALA A 521 25.77 11.61 3.94
C ALA A 521 25.34 10.18 4.37
N HIS A 522 25.19 9.27 3.41
CA HIS A 522 24.91 7.86 3.66
C HIS A 522 26.05 7.18 4.44
N ALA A 523 27.29 7.41 4.03
CA ALA A 523 28.47 6.87 4.72
C ALA A 523 28.52 7.29 6.20
N VAL A 524 28.12 8.52 6.53
CA VAL A 524 27.98 8.96 7.92
C VAL A 524 26.87 8.19 8.64
N GLY A 525 25.67 8.08 8.06
CA GLY A 525 24.53 7.39 8.67
C GLY A 525 24.81 5.91 8.96
N ALA A 526 25.46 5.22 8.04
CA ALA A 526 25.87 3.82 8.22
C ALA A 526 27.06 3.64 9.18
N ALA A 527 28.02 4.57 9.19
CA ALA A 527 29.12 4.59 10.17
C ALA A 527 28.62 4.85 11.60
N SER A 528 27.56 5.64 11.77
CA SER A 528 26.90 5.89 13.05
C SER A 528 25.93 4.76 13.42
N GLY A 529 26.46 3.55 13.62
CA GLY A 529 25.70 2.46 14.25
C GLY A 529 25.09 2.92 15.60
N PRO A 530 23.87 2.44 15.94
CA PRO A 530 23.01 3.08 16.94
C PRO A 530 23.67 3.20 18.32
N SER A 531 23.94 4.44 18.73
CA SER A 531 24.66 4.76 19.98
C SER A 531 23.78 4.59 21.23
N GLN A 532 23.68 3.34 21.68
CA GLN A 532 22.86 2.85 22.81
C GLN A 532 21.34 2.97 22.63
N VAL A 533 20.74 1.92 22.06
CA VAL A 533 19.30 1.65 22.18
C VAL A 533 18.94 1.44 23.66
N ARG A 534 18.40 2.47 24.31
CA ARG A 534 17.67 2.30 25.57
C ARG A 534 16.38 1.53 25.29
N ARG A 535 16.43 0.21 25.43
CA ARG A 535 15.25 -0.68 25.32
C ARG A 535 14.12 -0.18 26.23
N ARG A 536 13.13 0.48 25.63
CA ARG A 536 11.85 0.81 26.25
C ARG A 536 10.85 -0.19 25.68
N LEU A 537 10.35 -1.09 26.51
CA LEU A 537 9.21 -1.92 26.14
C LEU A 537 8.03 -1.00 25.81
N LEU A 538 7.58 -1.03 24.56
CA LEU A 538 6.25 -0.56 24.21
C LEU A 538 5.27 -1.64 24.71
N PRO A 539 4.24 -1.29 25.50
CA PRO A 539 3.17 -2.22 25.78
C PRO A 539 2.31 -2.40 24.52
N ALA A 540 1.70 -3.58 24.37
CA ALA A 540 0.64 -3.78 23.39
C ALA A 540 -0.64 -3.03 23.85
N GLU A 541 -0.72 -1.74 23.53
CA GLU A 541 -1.92 -0.91 23.70
C GLU A 541 -2.44 -0.53 22.30
N GLY A 542 -3.67 -0.95 21.98
CA GLY A 542 -4.24 -0.85 20.62
C GLY A 542 -4.39 0.58 20.09
N LEU A 543 -4.40 0.69 18.76
CA LEU A 543 -4.42 1.95 18.00
C LEU A 543 -5.77 2.68 18.10
N GLY A 544 -6.01 3.33 19.24
CA GLY A 544 -7.18 4.18 19.48
C GLY A 544 -6.99 5.64 19.04
N PRO A 545 -8.00 6.28 18.40
CA PRO A 545 -7.86 7.64 17.88
C PRO A 545 -7.79 8.75 18.96
N ASP A 546 -7.19 9.87 18.55
CA ASP A 546 -6.73 11.00 19.36
C ASP A 546 -7.74 11.56 20.39
N ARG A 547 -7.22 12.02 21.53
CA ARG A 547 -7.92 12.87 22.50
C ARG A 547 -7.04 13.99 23.03
N HIS A 548 -7.16 15.17 22.42
CA HIS A 548 -6.78 16.45 23.01
C HIS A 548 -7.09 16.55 24.52
N ARG A 549 -6.06 16.67 25.35
CA ARG A 549 -6.13 17.29 26.67
C ARG A 549 -4.96 18.25 26.86
N GLY A 550 -5.29 19.49 27.23
CA GLY A 550 -4.34 20.59 27.24
C GLY A 550 -3.24 20.45 28.31
N LEU A 551 -2.03 20.90 27.95
CA LEU A 551 -0.89 21.04 28.85
C LEU A 551 -1.20 22.03 29.99
N GLN A 552 -1.43 21.52 31.20
CA GLN A 552 -1.22 22.29 32.43
C GLN A 552 0.18 21.96 32.98
N GLY A 553 1.05 22.97 32.98
CA GLY A 553 2.48 22.77 33.21
C GLY A 553 2.85 22.34 34.63
N THR A 554 3.58 21.24 34.75
CA THR A 554 4.28 20.86 35.98
C THR A 554 5.60 21.63 36.08
N ARG A 555 5.81 22.32 37.21
CA ARG A 555 6.97 23.21 37.40
C ARG A 555 8.27 22.40 37.56
N HIS A 556 9.36 22.89 36.96
CA HIS A 556 10.71 22.41 37.27
C HIS A 556 10.98 22.47 38.78
N ARG A 557 11.60 21.41 39.31
CA ARG A 557 12.38 21.45 40.55
C ARG A 557 13.70 20.73 40.32
N HIS A 558 14.81 21.44 40.50
CA HIS A 558 16.14 20.82 40.55
C HIS A 558 16.23 19.82 41.71
N ARG A 559 17.05 18.78 41.54
CA ARG A 559 17.66 18.05 42.65
C ARG A 559 19.19 18.25 42.61
N PRO A 560 19.85 18.53 43.74
CA PRO A 560 21.28 18.80 43.79
C PRO A 560 22.13 17.52 43.90
N VAL A 561 23.44 17.68 43.70
CA VAL A 561 24.49 16.67 43.91
C VAL A 561 24.59 16.29 45.40
N PRO A 562 24.79 15.00 45.75
CA PRO A 562 24.85 14.57 47.15
C PRO A 562 26.18 14.92 47.85
N ARG A 563 26.09 15.26 49.14
CA ARG A 563 27.19 15.13 50.10
C ARG A 563 26.72 14.43 51.39
N THR A 564 27.56 13.51 51.83
CA THR A 564 27.65 12.74 53.09
C THR A 564 26.86 13.18 54.35
N ARG A 565 26.25 12.17 55.00
CA ARG A 565 26.09 11.92 56.47
C ARG A 565 25.51 13.01 57.39
N GLY A 566 24.61 12.61 58.32
CA GLY A 566 24.09 13.50 59.38
C GLY A 566 22.75 13.10 60.01
N ASP A 567 22.66 11.87 60.52
CA ASP A 567 21.94 11.41 61.73
C ASP A 567 20.57 12.03 62.17
N ASP A 568 19.56 11.14 62.20
CA ASP A 568 18.67 10.81 63.34
C ASP A 568 17.26 11.46 63.57
N VAL A 569 16.43 10.66 64.28
CA VAL A 569 15.19 10.92 65.04
C VAL A 569 13.88 11.39 64.35
N ARG A 570 12.90 10.45 64.33
CA ARG A 570 11.46 10.50 64.74
C ARG A 570 10.70 11.86 64.79
N ALA A 571 9.38 11.98 64.57
CA ALA A 571 8.29 11.00 64.58
C ALA A 571 6.98 11.49 63.88
N ARG A 572 6.01 10.57 63.71
CA ARG A 572 4.55 10.63 64.07
C ARG A 572 3.88 12.03 64.27
N ARG A 573 2.61 12.29 63.91
CA ARG A 573 1.45 11.42 63.53
C ARG A 573 0.23 12.23 62.99
N GLU A 574 -0.76 11.51 62.42
CA GLU A 574 -2.25 11.64 62.45
C GLU A 574 -2.98 12.99 62.77
N ALA A 575 -4.23 13.28 62.35
CA ALA A 575 -5.11 12.79 61.25
C ALA A 575 -6.49 13.54 61.21
N THR A 576 -7.07 13.75 60.01
CA THR A 576 -8.56 13.78 59.72
C THR A 576 -9.42 14.96 60.32
N PRO A 577 -10.77 15.06 60.13
CA PRO A 577 -11.41 15.54 58.88
C PRO A 577 -12.68 16.46 59.04
N GLY A 578 -13.30 16.87 57.91
CA GLY A 578 -14.69 17.37 57.82
C GLY A 578 -14.86 18.90 57.63
N THR A 579 -15.93 19.46 57.04
CA THR A 579 -17.10 18.87 56.34
C THR A 579 -17.75 19.87 55.35
N ARG A 580 -18.82 19.45 54.64
CA ARG A 580 -19.70 20.18 53.67
C ARG A 580 -20.16 21.59 54.15
N GLU A 581 -20.69 22.52 53.33
CA GLU A 581 -21.83 22.37 52.40
C GLU A 581 -22.11 23.57 51.43
N THR A 582 -23.00 23.34 50.43
CA THR A 582 -23.77 24.22 49.50
C THR A 582 -23.56 25.76 49.33
N GLY A 583 -23.75 26.25 48.08
CA GLY A 583 -24.39 27.57 47.83
C GLY A 583 -24.09 28.28 46.48
N THR A 584 -25.13 28.69 45.72
CA THR A 584 -25.02 29.57 44.53
C THR A 584 -26.21 30.54 44.46
N PRO A 585 -26.04 31.81 44.02
CA PRO A 585 -26.59 32.20 42.71
C PRO A 585 -25.93 33.38 41.93
N ARG A 586 -26.21 33.40 40.61
CA ARG A 586 -26.30 34.52 39.61
C ARG A 586 -26.38 35.97 40.16
N ARG A 587 -25.92 37.08 39.50
CA ARG A 587 -26.09 37.51 38.07
C ARG A 587 -25.36 38.88 37.73
N VAL A 588 -25.15 39.19 36.42
CA VAL A 588 -25.14 40.54 35.72
C VAL A 588 -23.92 41.53 35.76
N LEU A 589 -23.28 41.67 34.57
CA LEU A 589 -22.74 42.86 33.83
C LEU A 589 -22.38 44.23 34.48
N ARG A 590 -21.18 44.77 34.14
CA ARG A 590 -20.97 45.81 33.08
C ARG A 590 -19.47 46.04 32.70
N ARG A 591 -19.19 47.01 31.80
CA ARG A 591 -17.92 47.27 31.07
C ARG A 591 -17.11 48.49 31.56
N LEU A 592 -15.90 48.67 30.98
CA LEU A 592 -15.12 49.89 30.56
C LEU A 592 -13.63 49.73 31.01
N GLU A 593 -12.53 50.20 30.37
CA GLU A 593 -12.22 50.99 29.14
C GLU A 593 -10.72 50.76 28.72
N CYS A 594 -10.02 51.56 27.89
CA CYS A 594 -10.15 51.78 26.42
C CYS A 594 -9.09 52.78 25.87
N SER A 595 -8.12 52.34 25.04
CA SER A 595 -7.18 53.15 24.23
C SER A 595 -6.25 52.23 23.40
N ARG A 596 -5.50 52.61 22.35
CA ARG A 596 -5.42 53.73 21.36
C ARG A 596 -4.69 53.13 20.11
N VAL A 597 -4.92 53.42 18.81
CA VAL A 597 -5.21 54.66 18.04
C VAL A 597 -3.91 55.51 17.91
N ASP A 598 -3.31 55.79 16.73
CA ASP A 598 -3.78 56.35 15.43
C ASP A 598 -2.62 56.28 14.35
N ARG A 599 -2.67 56.59 13.02
CA ARG A 599 -3.71 56.78 11.97
C ARG A 599 -3.13 56.85 10.50
N LEU A 600 -3.59 56.01 9.55
CA LEU A 600 -3.78 56.31 8.08
C LEU A 600 -2.56 56.73 7.18
N PRO A 601 -2.67 57.03 5.83
CA PRO A 601 -3.85 57.18 4.94
C PRO A 601 -3.83 56.49 3.54
N ARG A 602 -4.90 56.73 2.73
CA ARG A 602 -5.09 56.45 1.29
C ARG A 602 -5.46 57.73 0.51
N PRO A 603 -5.32 57.74 -0.83
CA PRO A 603 -6.41 58.16 -1.75
C PRO A 603 -6.64 57.14 -2.90
N GLY A 604 -7.64 57.22 -3.81
CA GLY A 604 -8.86 58.06 -3.85
C GLY A 604 -9.41 58.26 -5.30
N GLY A 605 -10.68 57.88 -5.57
CA GLY A 605 -11.41 58.07 -6.86
C GLY A 605 -11.90 56.74 -7.47
N GLU A 606 -13.20 56.43 -7.70
CA GLU A 606 -14.26 57.05 -8.53
C GLU A 606 -14.06 56.87 -10.05
N ARG A 607 -15.01 56.44 -10.92
CA ARG A 607 -16.47 56.08 -10.95
C ARG A 607 -16.65 55.06 -12.12
N ARG A 608 -17.75 54.34 -12.46
CA ARG A 608 -19.19 54.10 -12.11
C ARG A 608 -19.55 52.71 -12.76
N GLY A 609 -20.71 52.04 -12.64
CA GLY A 609 -21.94 52.22 -11.84
C GLY A 609 -23.14 51.43 -12.45
N GLY A 610 -24.14 51.03 -11.63
CA GLY A 610 -25.45 50.50 -12.09
C GLY A 610 -25.67 48.97 -11.96
N GLY A 611 -26.91 48.54 -11.68
CA GLY A 611 -27.31 47.11 -11.70
C GLY A 611 -27.94 46.54 -10.41
N THR A 612 -29.08 47.07 -9.95
CA THR A 612 -29.79 46.54 -8.77
C THR A 612 -30.81 45.45 -9.10
N ARG A 613 -30.89 44.38 -8.28
CA ARG A 613 -32.18 43.87 -7.75
C ARG A 613 -32.06 42.85 -6.60
N ARG A 614 -32.96 43.05 -5.63
CA ARG A 614 -33.47 42.12 -4.60
C ARG A 614 -34.70 41.37 -5.22
N ARG A 615 -35.35 40.31 -4.69
CA ARG A 615 -35.34 39.61 -3.37
C ARG A 615 -36.18 38.29 -3.47
N ASP A 616 -36.17 37.51 -2.39
CA ASP A 616 -37.27 36.69 -1.81
C ASP A 616 -38.06 35.64 -2.65
N SER A 617 -37.85 34.37 -2.24
CA SER A 617 -38.84 33.27 -2.01
C SER A 617 -40.25 33.26 -2.62
N LEU A 618 -40.69 32.09 -3.12
CA LEU A 618 -41.83 31.32 -2.55
C LEU A 618 -42.04 29.95 -3.24
N ALA A 619 -42.67 29.01 -2.53
CA ALA A 619 -43.13 27.73 -3.08
C ALA A 619 -44.64 27.74 -3.38
N ARG A 620 -45.11 26.94 -4.35
CA ARG A 620 -46.54 26.60 -4.57
C ARG A 620 -46.71 25.31 -5.39
N GLN A 621 -47.91 24.71 -5.31
CA GLN A 621 -48.24 23.39 -5.87
C GLN A 621 -49.27 23.46 -7.01
N ARG A 622 -49.32 22.40 -7.85
CA ARG A 622 -50.54 21.85 -8.52
C ARG A 622 -51.20 22.75 -9.62
N PRO A 623 -52.23 22.28 -10.39
CA PRO A 623 -52.72 20.91 -10.69
C PRO A 623 -53.15 20.62 -12.17
N ARG A 624 -53.49 19.33 -12.48
CA ARG A 624 -54.55 18.86 -13.43
C ARG A 624 -54.32 19.07 -14.96
N ARG A 625 -54.98 18.42 -15.95
CA ARG A 625 -56.08 17.40 -16.13
C ARG A 625 -55.84 16.73 -17.52
N SER A 626 -55.90 15.41 -17.80
CA SER A 626 -56.96 14.36 -17.75
C SER A 626 -57.82 14.13 -19.02
N ARG A 627 -57.80 12.90 -19.59
CA ARG A 627 -58.88 12.13 -20.30
C ARG A 627 -58.35 10.69 -20.47
N GLN A 628 -58.92 9.64 -19.85
CA GLN A 628 -60.10 8.84 -20.24
C GLN A 628 -59.97 8.15 -21.62
N ARG A 629 -60.33 6.86 -21.83
CA ARG A 629 -61.24 5.96 -21.07
C ARG A 629 -61.13 4.46 -21.48
N ARG A 630 -61.66 3.55 -20.62
CA ARG A 630 -62.17 2.15 -20.83
C ARG A 630 -61.31 0.95 -20.35
N HIS A 631 -62.04 0.03 -19.69
CA HIS A 631 -61.80 -1.36 -19.25
C HIS A 631 -63.09 -2.16 -19.63
N PRO A 632 -63.34 -3.45 -19.28
CA PRO A 632 -62.50 -4.58 -18.80
C PRO A 632 -62.73 -5.90 -19.59
N ARG A 633 -62.08 -7.04 -19.22
CA ARG A 633 -62.74 -8.34 -18.85
C ARG A 633 -61.77 -9.46 -18.41
N ARG A 634 -62.33 -10.51 -17.78
CA ARG A 634 -61.73 -11.82 -17.39
C ARG A 634 -61.94 -12.85 -18.54
N ALA A 635 -61.57 -14.15 -18.54
CA ALA A 635 -61.33 -15.13 -17.46
C ALA A 635 -60.63 -16.45 -17.89
N LEU A 636 -60.01 -17.14 -16.91
CA LEU A 636 -59.85 -18.59 -16.64
C LEU A 636 -59.64 -19.70 -17.73
N CYS A 637 -58.53 -20.45 -17.52
CA CYS A 637 -58.38 -21.92 -17.37
C CYS A 637 -58.77 -22.97 -18.45
N THR A 638 -57.80 -23.85 -18.80
CA THR A 638 -57.76 -25.35 -18.69
C THR A 638 -56.47 -25.85 -19.41
N ARG A 639 -55.85 -27.03 -19.20
CA ARG A 639 -56.01 -28.21 -18.31
C ARG A 639 -54.61 -28.82 -18.01
N ASN A 640 -54.48 -29.88 -17.19
CA ASN A 640 -53.18 -30.35 -16.61
C ASN A 640 -52.89 -31.88 -16.89
N PRO A 641 -51.93 -32.61 -16.24
CA PRO A 641 -50.76 -33.28 -16.85
C PRO A 641 -50.85 -34.84 -16.86
N PRO A 642 -49.76 -35.67 -16.91
CA PRO A 642 -48.87 -35.94 -15.74
C PRO A 642 -47.38 -36.38 -15.97
N HIS A 643 -46.59 -36.27 -14.89
CA HIS A 643 -45.36 -37.00 -14.40
C HIS A 643 -44.56 -38.00 -15.30
N ARG A 644 -43.22 -38.22 -15.15
CA ARG A 644 -42.45 -38.62 -13.93
C ARG A 644 -40.91 -38.38 -13.99
N LEU A 645 -40.27 -38.44 -12.81
CA LEU A 645 -38.81 -38.60 -12.50
C LEU A 645 -38.41 -40.12 -12.48
N PRO A 646 -37.18 -40.63 -12.10
CA PRO A 646 -36.00 -39.98 -11.46
C PRO A 646 -34.54 -40.50 -11.83
N ARG A 647 -33.52 -39.86 -11.19
CA ARG A 647 -32.28 -40.45 -10.55
C ARG A 647 -31.01 -40.93 -11.33
N LEU A 648 -29.91 -40.22 -11.01
CA LEU A 648 -28.62 -40.67 -10.39
C LEU A 648 -27.46 -41.37 -11.15
N LEU A 649 -26.26 -41.08 -10.60
CA LEU A 649 -24.95 -41.78 -10.59
C LEU A 649 -23.90 -41.54 -11.69
N ALA A 650 -22.64 -41.57 -11.23
CA ALA A 650 -21.33 -41.53 -11.90
C ALA A 650 -20.48 -42.70 -11.30
N PRO A 651 -19.13 -42.86 -11.46
CA PRO A 651 -18.12 -42.10 -12.21
C PRO A 651 -17.14 -43.01 -13.02
N GLN A 652 -15.87 -42.59 -13.17
CA GLN A 652 -14.68 -43.25 -13.78
C GLN A 652 -14.34 -42.88 -15.25
N ALA A 653 -13.09 -42.98 -15.75
CA ALA A 653 -11.74 -42.81 -15.17
C ALA A 653 -10.66 -42.90 -16.29
N ARG A 654 -9.41 -42.48 -15.98
CA ARG A 654 -8.13 -42.74 -16.69
C ARG A 654 -7.81 -41.98 -17.99
N ALA A 655 -6.54 -41.58 -18.09
CA ALA A 655 -5.76 -41.28 -19.30
C ALA A 655 -4.73 -42.45 -19.50
N PRO A 656 -3.64 -42.37 -20.31
CA PRO A 656 -3.26 -41.40 -21.35
C PRO A 656 -2.80 -42.07 -22.68
N SER A 657 -2.45 -41.28 -23.69
CA SER A 657 -1.50 -41.73 -24.74
C SER A 657 -0.72 -40.55 -25.37
N ARG A 658 0.45 -40.85 -25.95
CA ARG A 658 1.31 -39.89 -26.66
C ARG A 658 1.21 -40.10 -28.17
N GLY A 659 1.30 -39.03 -28.98
CA GLY A 659 1.44 -39.13 -30.43
C GLY A 659 2.16 -37.93 -31.03
N ARG A 660 3.34 -38.14 -31.62
CA ARG A 660 4.05 -37.12 -32.44
C ARG A 660 3.63 -37.31 -33.90
N GLY A 661 3.45 -36.20 -34.63
CA GLY A 661 3.22 -36.24 -36.08
C GLY A 661 3.55 -34.91 -36.75
N ARG A 662 4.77 -34.76 -37.28
CA ARG A 662 5.09 -33.73 -38.29
C ARG A 662 4.86 -34.33 -39.67
N VAL A 663 4.11 -33.65 -40.52
CA VAL A 663 4.25 -33.74 -41.98
C VAL A 663 4.30 -32.33 -42.53
N LEU A 664 5.23 -32.08 -43.45
CA LEU A 664 5.42 -30.80 -44.14
C LEU A 664 4.98 -30.98 -45.59
N LEU A 665 4.24 -30.02 -46.15
CA LEU A 665 4.10 -29.88 -47.60
C LEU A 665 3.85 -28.40 -47.96
N LEU A 666 4.20 -28.05 -49.20
CA LEU A 666 4.66 -26.71 -49.57
C LEU A 666 4.30 -26.43 -51.04
N ARG A 667 4.27 -25.14 -51.42
CA ARG A 667 4.19 -24.57 -52.80
C ARG A 667 2.83 -24.61 -53.51
N GLN A 668 2.49 -23.71 -54.45
CA GLN A 668 2.85 -22.27 -54.67
C GLN A 668 2.00 -21.71 -55.85
N ARG A 669 2.16 -20.40 -56.17
CA ARG A 669 1.65 -19.62 -57.34
C ARG A 669 0.21 -19.09 -57.18
N GLU A 670 -0.06 -17.77 -57.23
CA GLU A 670 0.17 -16.69 -58.24
C GLU A 670 -0.91 -16.71 -59.36
N ALA A 671 -1.90 -15.80 -59.34
CA ALA A 671 -1.94 -14.45 -59.97
C ALA A 671 -2.55 -14.50 -61.41
N GLN A 672 -3.16 -13.47 -62.03
CA GLN A 672 -3.24 -12.01 -61.81
C GLN A 672 -4.39 -11.38 -62.67
N LEU A 673 -4.71 -10.07 -62.53
CA LEU A 673 -5.45 -9.17 -63.49
C LEU A 673 -6.99 -9.37 -63.69
N ARG A 674 -7.84 -8.38 -64.10
CA ARG A 674 -7.92 -6.89 -63.91
C ARG A 674 -9.29 -6.30 -64.44
N GLU A 675 -9.55 -5.00 -64.19
CA GLU A 675 -10.49 -4.06 -64.89
C GLU A 675 -11.96 -3.86 -64.40
N GLY A 676 -12.61 -2.76 -64.83
CA GLY A 676 -13.96 -2.23 -64.45
C GLY A 676 -14.68 -1.58 -65.67
N PRO A 677 -15.44 -0.46 -65.62
CA PRO A 677 -15.87 0.45 -64.53
C PRO A 677 -17.35 0.99 -64.65
N ALA A 678 -17.63 2.22 -64.13
CA ALA A 678 -18.87 3.06 -64.23
C ALA A 678 -20.05 2.76 -63.26
N GLY A 679 -20.90 3.72 -62.82
CA GLY A 679 -21.04 5.17 -63.09
C GLY A 679 -21.88 5.94 -62.02
N VAL A 680 -22.21 7.23 -62.22
CA VAL A 680 -22.82 8.16 -61.20
C VAL A 680 -24.09 8.86 -61.73
N PRO A 681 -25.04 9.36 -60.89
CA PRO A 681 -25.17 10.84 -60.71
C PRO A 681 -25.78 11.40 -59.38
N ARG A 682 -25.27 12.58 -58.94
CA ARG A 682 -25.93 13.86 -58.45
C ARG A 682 -27.29 13.88 -57.68
N ALA A 683 -27.64 14.86 -56.80
CA ALA A 683 -26.97 16.08 -56.26
C ALA A 683 -27.74 16.76 -55.06
N GLY A 684 -27.12 17.78 -54.42
CA GLY A 684 -27.70 18.74 -53.44
C GLY A 684 -27.23 18.52 -51.98
N GLY A 685 -26.95 19.51 -51.10
CA GLY A 685 -26.97 20.99 -51.13
C GLY A 685 -27.79 21.58 -49.95
N ALA A 686 -27.38 22.59 -49.16
CA ALA A 686 -26.16 23.40 -49.03
C ALA A 686 -26.12 24.17 -47.65
N HIS A 687 -25.15 25.10 -47.46
CA HIS A 687 -25.04 26.12 -46.37
C HIS A 687 -24.65 25.68 -44.93
N ASP A 688 -23.86 26.42 -44.13
CA ASP A 688 -22.94 27.55 -44.40
C ASP A 688 -21.82 27.66 -43.32
N ARG A 689 -20.70 28.35 -43.64
CA ARG A 689 -19.67 28.84 -42.69
C ARG A 689 -18.96 30.08 -43.25
N GLN A 690 -19.10 31.23 -42.57
CA GLN A 690 -18.22 32.40 -42.74
C GLN A 690 -17.24 32.44 -41.54
N ARG A 691 -15.90 32.48 -41.69
CA ARG A 691 -14.97 33.39 -42.39
C ARG A 691 -14.79 34.75 -41.71
N TRP A 692 -13.53 35.10 -41.39
CA TRP A 692 -12.76 36.32 -41.76
C TRP A 692 -11.27 36.02 -41.42
N ARG A 693 -10.38 35.71 -42.41
CA ARG A 693 -9.42 36.60 -43.12
C ARG A 693 -8.43 37.31 -42.15
N ALA A 694 -7.11 37.03 -42.09
CA ALA A 694 -6.01 37.15 -43.10
C ALA A 694 -5.53 38.61 -43.29
N HIS A 695 -4.27 39.02 -43.55
CA HIS A 695 -3.07 38.49 -44.28
C HIS A 695 -1.78 39.27 -43.79
N PRO A 696 -0.57 39.22 -44.42
CA PRO A 696 0.30 38.11 -44.86
C PRO A 696 1.81 38.27 -44.46
N LEU A 697 2.71 37.54 -45.15
CA LEU A 697 4.18 37.49 -45.03
C LEU A 697 4.92 38.69 -45.68
N PRO A 698 6.28 38.73 -45.66
CA PRO A 698 7.02 38.13 -46.78
C PRO A 698 8.15 37.15 -46.35
N ALA A 699 8.65 36.36 -47.29
CA ALA A 699 9.62 35.29 -47.07
C ALA A 699 10.89 35.45 -47.92
N ARG A 700 11.94 34.66 -47.62
CA ARG A 700 13.03 34.33 -48.56
C ARG A 700 13.40 32.85 -48.44
N ARG A 701 13.52 32.17 -49.60
CA ARG A 701 14.33 30.97 -49.81
C ARG A 701 15.54 31.33 -50.65
N VAL A 702 16.68 30.70 -50.41
CA VAL A 702 17.68 30.33 -51.44
C VAL A 702 18.29 29.00 -50.99
N ASP A 703 18.46 28.06 -51.92
CA ASP A 703 19.09 26.76 -51.67
C ASP A 703 20.63 26.82 -51.79
N GLY A 704 21.34 25.79 -51.30
CA GLY A 704 22.48 25.28 -52.06
C GLY A 704 23.81 24.98 -51.35
N ARG A 705 24.08 23.67 -51.26
CA ARG A 705 25.39 23.01 -51.38
C ARG A 705 26.39 23.09 -50.22
N SER A 706 27.32 22.14 -50.29
CA SER A 706 28.34 21.78 -49.32
C SER A 706 29.72 22.31 -49.70
N HIS A 707 30.62 22.39 -48.71
CA HIS A 707 32.01 21.92 -48.83
C HIS A 707 32.61 21.66 -47.46
N ALA A 708 33.65 20.82 -47.40
CA ALA A 708 34.42 20.52 -46.19
C ALA A 708 35.80 21.18 -46.26
N GLY A 709 36.40 21.53 -45.11
CA GLY A 709 37.83 21.90 -45.12
C GLY A 709 38.41 22.60 -43.88
N ARG A 710 39.21 21.83 -43.13
CA ARG A 710 40.48 22.20 -42.47
C ARG A 710 40.48 23.19 -41.30
N CYS A 711 41.15 22.71 -40.25
CA CYS A 711 41.65 23.45 -39.09
C CYS A 711 42.54 24.66 -39.44
N ALA A 712 42.55 25.65 -38.56
CA ALA A 712 43.75 26.42 -38.22
C ALA A 712 43.70 26.81 -36.73
N ARG A 713 44.86 26.79 -36.05
CA ARG A 713 45.02 27.46 -34.74
C ARG A 713 45.15 28.97 -34.96
N MET A 714 44.69 29.77 -34.00
CA MET A 714 45.41 30.99 -33.61
C MET A 714 45.15 31.31 -32.14
N GLU A 715 45.94 32.24 -31.59
CA GLU A 715 46.37 32.20 -30.19
C GLU A 715 45.74 33.28 -29.29
N ARG A 716 45.90 33.11 -27.97
CA ARG A 716 45.47 34.09 -26.95
C ARG A 716 46.47 35.25 -26.82
N PRO A 717 45.96 36.48 -26.60
CA PRO A 717 46.58 37.42 -25.67
C PRO A 717 45.58 37.74 -24.51
N PRO A 718 45.84 38.67 -23.57
CA PRO A 718 46.38 38.27 -22.27
C PRO A 718 45.49 38.64 -21.06
N ARG A 719 45.91 38.21 -19.87
CA ARG A 719 45.22 38.47 -18.58
C ARG A 719 45.43 39.90 -18.07
N ALA A 720 44.37 40.49 -17.50
CA ALA A 720 44.45 41.44 -16.38
C ALA A 720 43.47 40.95 -15.30
N GLN A 721 43.96 40.42 -14.16
CA GLN A 721 44.28 41.18 -12.95
C GLN A 721 43.13 42.08 -12.43
N ARG A 722 42.17 41.44 -11.74
CA ARG A 722 41.51 41.96 -10.53
C ARG A 722 41.05 40.79 -9.65
N ASP A 723 40.65 41.09 -8.42
CA ASP A 723 40.07 40.19 -7.40
C ASP A 723 40.99 39.22 -6.64
N HIS A 724 42.16 39.73 -6.23
CA HIS A 724 42.99 39.10 -5.19
C HIS A 724 42.77 39.76 -3.80
N ARG A 725 41.52 39.89 -3.35
CA ARG A 725 41.15 40.44 -2.01
C ARG A 725 40.00 39.71 -1.27
N LEU A 726 39.59 38.52 -1.71
CA LEU A 726 38.49 37.74 -1.10
C LEU A 726 38.88 36.36 -0.53
N HIS A 727 40.16 36.01 -0.46
CA HIS A 727 40.61 34.69 0.02
C HIS A 727 41.37 34.65 1.37
N GLU A 728 41.79 35.79 1.91
CA GLU A 728 42.50 35.81 3.21
C GLU A 728 41.59 35.96 4.43
N ARG A 729 40.38 36.51 4.29
CA ARG A 729 39.45 36.68 5.42
C ARG A 729 38.88 35.35 5.92
N SER A 730 38.60 34.40 5.03
CA SER A 730 38.03 33.09 5.39
C SER A 730 39.00 32.19 6.18
N ARG A 731 40.32 32.39 6.04
CA ARG A 731 41.33 31.58 6.75
C ARG A 731 41.65 32.03 8.18
N ARG A 732 41.16 33.20 8.64
CA ARG A 732 41.34 33.67 10.03
C ARG A 732 40.16 33.39 10.96
N ALA A 733 38.99 33.01 10.44
CA ALA A 733 37.83 32.62 11.26
C ALA A 733 37.97 31.19 11.83
N ALA A 734 38.60 30.28 11.08
CA ALA A 734 38.72 28.85 11.41
C ALA A 734 39.72 28.50 12.53
N HIS A 735 40.23 29.48 13.28
CA HIS A 735 41.21 29.28 14.36
C HIS A 735 40.83 29.95 15.70
N ALA A 736 39.59 30.44 15.81
CA ALA A 736 39.02 31.06 17.01
C ALA A 736 37.84 30.27 17.62
N LEU A 737 37.59 29.04 17.13
CA LEU A 737 36.62 28.08 17.65
C LEU A 737 37.27 26.69 17.73
N ARG A 738 38.25 26.57 18.62
CA ARG A 738 38.83 25.34 19.19
C ARG A 738 39.15 25.62 20.65
#